data_AF-L0EKI1-F1
#
_entry.id   AF-L0EKI1-F1
#
_cell.length_a   1.000
_cell.length_b   1.000
_cell.length_c   1.000
_cell.angle_alpha   90.00
_cell.angle_beta   90.00
_cell.angle_gamma   90.00
#
_symmetry.space_group_name_H-M   'P 1'
#
loop_
_entity.id
_entity.type
_entity.pdbx_description
1 polymer ?
#
loop_
_entity_poly.entity_id
_entity_poly.type
_entity_poly.pdbx_seq_one_letter_code
_entity_poly.pdbx_strand_id
1 'polypeptide(L)'
;MKKLFKLTNIITLIITLATIFINLIVVTVPAAKAAGTIPPKTQRIGPKTITSDPRISTPGVYWYQLDAGNFRADYSGGYKIVDWNRSCENPRPVDSEIPDEVDMSKWPAERWVDDRGIEINGANVQNIRLHRVDYINAPSYKPADSKPTIISEKKARINSITGQSYTPTYLEEFMKRPNGCPKMIVEYDTPVRITWAGDIYEEKEIDVNPDSTIGVGQKKQLNASVRTKDWGSDTWGIWYDVKSRNETTWISEDESIATVSSTGQVTGVSPGTVKIRAIWDNGTYRISDDATITVTAEPGLTVDSHEFCTSEGAASYQLEAHLTKSDGRTYDLTSHPKLTWSSSNPSVATVDQSGIVTSKGTVGTTTITAHFYDPDQNIDETGTSTVTVKDCGSGGGGDDGGGGAPGCTFVIGPPSKGTVISNSQLNPSASGMLRADNRGAEKFNVEQGIPTSESLYANVFGMNYLFSSKWANMTGQVTYTVTVKKTYHKTWTIPGRPSSGTGDPGVPPQPMERDVTVTKNMTVIRDYSYWQIDNLEVYKIDKATVSNYALGGYGGTVTLNPNGYTPPTLISENNDSVNSHVHPQPCSGVDLGTQTVPGGATEPPTPVEDSLFQSRAESAVKENKVNNDKVIFNGSTIMDSAQHDKTAPTPGAIPQPTTIGPNVLYQGGYVISKTLVNKANQPTTGKIYYTLIPGNIKGGADKNFDINGMNSITVHTPVVDYSYVSNDSAFNQKTNPNYSRNAFVLDRPITVTIPTTGQHNNYLGYGNRDYAKYTKDRQVQFEFGVFTRPNDNSSYIPPGTWISFPQGQDTMVFYMPVWIDEGDYNVYTRAIAENAPANFTTETNANLNWQNHVATRTLPVEVIGRVYDFRITDIGDFNWQKVFRIAPGSSTPSGVMYPVGDKGIDGTPNGFSFPYELPIRRGSHPYSEYKNVAIKTGYHFKFDLKTKGNMFGQYDSIRIKPSFYFVDMNGNRQPVDLYYHDPNAGKYFIKVGSSADVQKRNVTLDDRLRNVPQQTINNTASTLAKLFGSVPSWWKPQKPTYVGGYDVELITAPLRTFIGGFDVPNGVDPYRKNAAVQQWYGEYSLPAQVYAVPRGTNLAEYGRTHRLNDNAPIFLKKGFIIVNFDIETIRNGDLNNPHLQYIRTGIPEANQWRREGFNYQITDPYGMRVNLIDGDVVFYHADKSSSDDFGESGTH
;
A
#
# COMPACT_ATOMS: atom_id res chain seq x y z
N MET A 1 54.91 70.51 -14.47
CA MET A 1 54.55 71.03 -13.12
C MET A 1 53.37 72.04 -13.19
N LYS A 2 52.20 71.66 -13.73
CA LYS A 2 50.99 72.53 -13.77
C LYS A 2 49.65 71.76 -13.72
N LYS A 3 49.68 70.54 -13.16
CA LYS A 3 48.53 69.63 -12.95
C LYS A 3 48.41 69.16 -11.48
N LEU A 4 49.03 69.88 -10.54
CA LEU A 4 49.10 69.52 -9.11
C LEU A 4 48.28 70.44 -8.18
N PHE A 5 47.49 71.36 -8.74
CA PHE A 5 46.77 72.40 -8.00
C PHE A 5 45.23 72.33 -8.15
N LYS A 6 44.70 71.14 -8.48
CA LYS A 6 43.25 70.88 -8.56
C LYS A 6 42.77 69.61 -7.82
N LEU A 7 43.64 68.92 -7.10
CA LEU A 7 43.26 67.77 -6.23
C LEU A 7 43.06 68.18 -4.76
N THR A 8 43.74 69.23 -4.29
CA THR A 8 43.82 69.58 -2.87
C THR A 8 42.49 70.04 -2.25
N ASN A 9 41.62 70.69 -3.02
CA ASN A 9 40.38 71.28 -2.50
C ASN A 9 39.16 70.34 -2.48
N ILE A 10 39.29 69.09 -2.92
CA ILE A 10 38.23 68.07 -2.76
C ILE A 10 38.46 67.25 -1.49
N ILE A 11 39.73 67.03 -1.12
CA ILE A 11 40.13 66.24 0.06
C ILE A 11 39.67 66.92 1.37
N THR A 12 39.72 68.27 1.45
CA THR A 12 39.31 69.02 2.65
C THR A 12 37.81 68.91 2.97
N LEU A 13 36.94 68.76 1.96
CA LEU A 13 35.50 68.71 2.17
C LEU A 13 35.03 67.34 2.70
N ILE A 14 35.72 66.25 2.31
CA ILE A 14 35.38 64.89 2.73
C ILE A 14 35.85 64.63 4.18
N ILE A 15 37.00 65.18 4.59
CA ILE A 15 37.52 64.99 5.95
C ILE A 15 36.64 65.68 7.00
N THR A 16 36.06 66.85 6.70
CA THR A 16 35.19 67.59 7.63
C THR A 16 33.83 66.91 7.89
N LEU A 17 33.38 66.00 7.01
CA LEU A 17 32.18 65.18 7.22
C LEU A 17 32.45 63.91 8.04
N ALA A 18 33.72 63.50 8.17
CA ALA A 18 34.11 62.29 8.91
C ALA A 18 34.34 62.50 10.42
N THR A 19 34.28 63.76 10.91
CA THR A 19 34.71 64.13 12.28
C THR A 19 33.59 64.64 13.20
N ILE A 20 32.32 64.60 12.77
CA ILE A 20 31.17 65.11 13.57
C ILE A 20 30.31 63.97 14.18
N PHE A 21 30.64 62.70 13.90
CA PHE A 21 29.92 61.52 14.42
C PHE A 21 30.75 60.57 15.30
N ILE A 22 31.87 61.05 15.87
CA ILE A 22 32.68 60.31 16.84
C ILE A 22 32.87 61.19 18.08
N ASN A 23 32.48 60.68 19.26
CA ASN A 23 32.50 61.31 20.59
C ASN A 23 31.34 62.27 20.95
N LEU A 24 30.11 61.76 21.11
CA LEU A 24 29.41 61.70 22.42
C LEU A 24 27.96 61.14 22.28
N ILE A 25 27.77 59.83 22.46
CA ILE A 25 26.65 59.31 23.28
C ILE A 25 27.19 58.06 24.00
N VAL A 26 27.12 58.03 25.33
CA VAL A 26 27.25 56.77 26.09
C VAL A 26 25.92 56.05 25.98
N VAL A 27 25.76 55.23 24.93
CA VAL A 27 24.73 54.20 24.90
C VAL A 27 25.36 52.92 25.42
N THR A 28 24.86 52.43 26.54
CA THR A 28 25.04 51.04 26.94
C THR A 28 24.47 50.15 25.83
N VAL A 29 25.33 49.60 24.98
CA VAL A 29 24.92 48.55 24.03
C VAL A 29 24.37 47.41 24.89
N PRO A 30 23.07 47.07 24.79
CA PRO A 30 22.54 45.97 25.60
C PRO A 30 23.21 44.66 25.19
N ALA A 31 23.05 43.62 26.01
CA ALA A 31 23.14 42.24 25.52
C ALA A 31 21.95 41.94 24.59
N ALA A 32 21.88 42.68 23.48
CA ALA A 32 20.85 42.58 22.46
C ALA A 32 21.10 41.29 21.67
N LYS A 33 20.57 40.19 22.23
CA LYS A 33 20.51 38.85 21.68
C LYS A 33 19.69 38.86 20.38
N ALA A 34 20.28 39.43 19.33
CA ALA A 34 19.70 39.51 18.01
C ALA A 34 19.48 38.08 17.51
N ALA A 35 18.21 37.68 17.42
CA ALA A 35 17.80 36.33 17.04
C ALA A 35 17.97 36.09 15.53
N GLY A 36 19.21 36.24 15.04
CA GLY A 36 19.63 35.53 13.84
C GLY A 36 19.48 34.04 14.12
N THR A 37 18.69 33.35 13.31
CA THR A 37 18.43 31.92 13.51
C THR A 37 19.73 31.14 13.53
N ILE A 38 19.85 30.23 14.51
CA ILE A 38 20.93 29.24 14.55
C ILE A 38 20.86 28.46 13.24
N PRO A 39 21.95 28.44 12.43
CA PRO A 39 21.95 27.73 11.17
C PRO A 39 21.68 26.23 11.37
N PRO A 40 20.83 25.59 10.57
CA PRO A 40 20.49 24.18 10.77
C PRO A 40 21.69 23.26 10.50
N LYS A 41 21.68 22.04 11.07
CA LYS A 41 22.71 21.02 10.77
C LYS A 41 22.72 20.64 9.29
N THR A 42 21.55 20.67 8.64
CA THR A 42 21.35 20.43 7.21
C THR A 42 20.67 21.61 6.52
N GLN A 43 21.13 21.95 5.31
CA GLN A 43 20.45 22.92 4.44
C GLN A 43 20.25 22.34 3.04
N ARG A 44 19.04 22.52 2.52
CA ARG A 44 18.64 22.18 1.15
C ARG A 44 18.62 23.44 0.28
N ILE A 45 19.07 23.36 -0.96
CA ILE A 45 18.87 24.40 -1.99
C ILE A 45 18.18 23.83 -3.23
N GLY A 46 17.51 24.72 -3.97
CA GLY A 46 16.66 24.39 -5.12
C GLY A 46 15.36 25.21 -5.06
N PRO A 47 14.33 24.85 -5.86
CA PRO A 47 14.33 23.75 -6.82
C PRO A 47 15.18 24.02 -8.07
N LYS A 48 15.82 22.97 -8.59
CA LYS A 48 16.27 22.92 -9.99
C LYS A 48 15.28 22.05 -10.75
N THR A 49 14.57 22.62 -11.73
CA THR A 49 13.66 21.83 -12.56
C THR A 49 14.45 21.06 -13.63
N ILE A 50 14.16 19.76 -13.73
CA ILE A 50 14.59 18.86 -14.80
C ILE A 50 13.37 18.34 -15.57
N THR A 51 13.60 17.65 -16.69
CA THR A 51 12.55 16.98 -17.47
C THR A 51 12.80 15.48 -17.55
N SER A 52 11.72 14.70 -17.66
CA SER A 52 11.83 13.27 -17.98
C SER A 52 12.31 13.07 -19.42
N ASP A 53 12.82 11.88 -19.73
CA ASP A 53 12.77 11.41 -21.12
C ASP A 53 11.29 11.37 -21.57
N PRO A 54 10.95 11.71 -22.83
CA PRO A 54 9.56 11.68 -23.29
C PRO A 54 9.03 10.25 -23.42
N ARG A 55 7.88 9.99 -22.78
CA ARG A 55 7.19 8.70 -22.77
C ARG A 55 6.05 8.71 -23.80
N ILE A 56 5.80 7.58 -24.47
CA ILE A 56 4.54 7.38 -25.21
C ILE A 56 3.46 6.88 -24.25
N SER A 57 2.29 7.51 -24.31
CA SER A 57 1.07 7.06 -23.64
C SER A 57 -0.02 6.80 -24.68
N THR A 58 -0.91 5.85 -24.39
CA THR A 58 -2.03 5.44 -25.24
C THR A 58 -3.38 5.67 -24.54
N PRO A 59 -3.75 6.93 -24.23
CA PRO A 59 -5.15 7.23 -23.94
C PRO A 59 -5.99 7.02 -25.21
N GLY A 60 -7.30 6.80 -25.08
CA GLY A 60 -8.16 6.51 -26.22
C GLY A 60 -9.63 6.73 -25.93
N VAL A 61 -10.45 6.74 -26.98
CA VAL A 61 -11.91 6.85 -26.86
C VAL A 61 -12.51 5.45 -26.81
N TYR A 62 -13.19 5.15 -25.72
CA TYR A 62 -13.97 3.92 -25.54
C TYR A 62 -15.42 4.17 -25.95
N TRP A 63 -15.89 3.45 -26.98
CA TRP A 63 -17.29 3.43 -27.41
C TRP A 63 -17.93 2.08 -27.10
N TYR A 64 -19.17 2.09 -26.62
CA TYR A 64 -19.99 0.89 -26.48
C TYR A 64 -21.37 1.07 -27.13
N GLN A 65 -21.87 0.00 -27.75
CA GLN A 65 -23.12 0.05 -28.49
C GLN A 65 -24.35 -0.19 -27.59
N LEU A 66 -25.34 0.68 -27.73
CA LEU A 66 -26.64 0.62 -27.06
C LEU A 66 -27.62 -0.28 -27.83
N ASP A 67 -28.73 -0.68 -27.20
CA ASP A 67 -29.71 -1.58 -27.82
C ASP A 67 -30.41 -0.98 -29.05
N ALA A 68 -30.51 0.35 -29.11
CA ALA A 68 -30.97 1.10 -30.29
C ALA A 68 -29.98 1.06 -31.48
N GLY A 69 -28.75 0.56 -31.29
CA GLY A 69 -27.67 0.55 -32.28
C GLY A 69 -26.75 1.77 -32.23
N ASN A 70 -27.18 2.87 -31.61
CA ASN A 70 -26.31 4.02 -31.33
C ASN A 70 -25.09 3.62 -30.47
N PHE A 71 -23.98 4.32 -30.65
CA PHE A 71 -22.81 4.19 -29.79
C PHE A 71 -22.77 5.30 -28.75
N ARG A 72 -22.28 4.98 -27.54
CA ARG A 72 -21.99 5.95 -26.48
C ARG A 72 -20.50 5.91 -26.15
N ALA A 73 -19.89 7.09 -26.03
CA ALA A 73 -18.62 7.30 -25.34
C ALA A 73 -18.87 8.12 -24.09
N ASP A 74 -18.28 7.70 -22.97
CA ASP A 74 -18.23 8.46 -21.72
C ASP A 74 -16.87 9.15 -21.62
N TYR A 75 -16.85 10.40 -21.16
CA TYR A 75 -15.64 11.23 -21.06
C TYR A 75 -15.78 12.25 -19.93
N SER A 76 -14.73 13.00 -19.61
CA SER A 76 -14.71 14.01 -18.53
C SER A 76 -15.86 15.02 -18.55
N GLY A 77 -16.35 15.39 -19.74
CA GLY A 77 -17.48 16.31 -19.95
C GLY A 77 -18.86 15.64 -19.88
N GLY A 78 -18.95 14.37 -19.48
CA GLY A 78 -20.18 13.59 -19.41
C GLY A 78 -20.18 12.45 -20.43
N TYR A 79 -21.04 12.54 -21.45
CA TYR A 79 -21.14 11.49 -22.47
C TYR A 79 -21.61 12.04 -23.82
N LYS A 80 -21.31 11.29 -24.89
CA LYS A 80 -21.76 11.57 -26.25
C LYS A 80 -22.39 10.32 -26.85
N ILE A 81 -23.63 10.43 -27.32
CA ILE A 81 -24.33 9.37 -28.06
C ILE A 81 -24.36 9.76 -29.54
N VAL A 82 -24.03 8.83 -30.42
CA VAL A 82 -23.87 9.05 -31.87
C VAL A 82 -24.61 7.99 -32.68
N ASP A 83 -24.93 8.27 -33.94
CA ASP A 83 -25.45 7.25 -34.86
C ASP A 83 -24.33 6.26 -35.24
N TRP A 84 -24.72 5.15 -35.87
CA TRP A 84 -23.83 4.09 -36.29
C TRP A 84 -23.79 3.96 -37.82
N ASN A 85 -22.74 3.34 -38.35
CA ASN A 85 -22.55 3.08 -39.78
C ASN A 85 -23.61 2.14 -40.42
N ARG A 86 -24.62 1.71 -39.66
CA ARG A 86 -25.75 0.84 -40.06
C ARG A 86 -25.37 -0.56 -40.58
N SER A 87 -24.11 -0.96 -40.47
CA SER A 87 -23.67 -2.34 -40.75
C SER A 87 -23.84 -3.22 -39.52
N CYS A 88 -24.64 -4.29 -39.62
CA CYS A 88 -24.73 -5.29 -38.55
C CYS A 88 -23.54 -6.26 -38.54
N GLU A 89 -22.72 -6.32 -39.59
CA GLU A 89 -21.52 -7.17 -39.65
C GLU A 89 -20.31 -6.51 -38.99
N ASN A 90 -20.20 -5.18 -39.11
CA ASN A 90 -19.11 -4.39 -38.55
C ASN A 90 -19.64 -3.05 -38.01
N PRO A 91 -20.41 -3.03 -36.89
CA PRO A 91 -20.99 -1.81 -36.37
C PRO A 91 -19.93 -0.82 -35.88
N ARG A 92 -20.03 0.45 -36.29
CA ARG A 92 -19.12 1.54 -35.88
C ARG A 92 -19.86 2.80 -35.48
N PRO A 93 -19.36 3.60 -34.51
CA PRO A 93 -19.78 4.99 -34.34
C PRO A 93 -19.46 5.81 -35.59
N VAL A 94 -20.32 6.77 -35.94
CA VAL A 94 -19.97 7.78 -36.95
C VAL A 94 -18.90 8.73 -36.43
N ASP A 95 -17.98 9.16 -37.31
CA ASP A 95 -16.85 10.03 -37.00
C ASP A 95 -17.23 11.21 -36.11
N SER A 96 -16.67 11.23 -34.90
CA SER A 96 -17.06 12.13 -33.83
C SER A 96 -15.87 12.60 -33.02
N GLU A 97 -15.77 13.91 -32.86
CA GLU A 97 -14.86 14.53 -31.90
C GLU A 97 -15.27 14.21 -30.45
N ILE A 98 -14.31 13.79 -29.64
CA ILE A 98 -14.42 13.58 -28.18
C ILE A 98 -13.30 14.37 -27.50
N PRO A 99 -13.64 15.40 -26.69
CA PRO A 99 -12.69 16.20 -25.93
C PRO A 99 -12.57 15.70 -24.48
N ASP A 100 -11.68 14.74 -24.21
CA ASP A 100 -11.53 14.12 -22.88
C ASP A 100 -10.38 14.72 -22.05
N GLU A 101 -10.55 14.78 -20.73
CA GLU A 101 -9.58 15.31 -19.76
C GLU A 101 -8.82 14.19 -19.04
N VAL A 102 -7.93 13.57 -19.81
CA VAL A 102 -7.14 12.41 -19.42
C VAL A 102 -6.16 12.75 -18.30
N ASP A 103 -6.19 11.94 -17.24
CA ASP A 103 -5.12 11.90 -16.24
C ASP A 103 -3.92 11.13 -16.78
N MET A 104 -2.86 11.88 -17.09
CA MET A 104 -1.62 11.36 -17.64
C MET A 104 -0.77 10.66 -16.59
N SER A 105 -1.04 10.83 -15.29
CA SER A 105 -0.24 10.19 -14.23
C SER A 105 -0.39 8.67 -14.16
N LYS A 106 -1.30 8.09 -14.95
CA LYS A 106 -1.32 6.66 -15.33
C LYS A 106 -0.04 6.22 -16.08
N TRP A 107 0.62 7.17 -16.77
CA TRP A 107 1.89 7.00 -17.47
C TRP A 107 2.95 7.93 -16.84
N PRO A 108 3.44 7.65 -15.61
CA PRO A 108 4.48 8.46 -14.97
C PRO A 108 5.78 8.48 -15.81
N ALA A 109 6.67 9.42 -15.51
CA ALA A 109 8.03 9.44 -16.06
C ALA A 109 8.76 8.12 -15.73
N GLU A 110 9.21 7.40 -16.76
CA GLU A 110 10.01 6.17 -16.60
C GLU A 110 11.47 6.49 -16.28
N ARG A 111 11.98 7.63 -16.74
CA ARG A 111 13.38 8.03 -16.63
C ARG A 111 13.51 9.54 -16.51
N TRP A 112 14.35 9.99 -15.58
CA TRP A 112 14.66 11.41 -15.35
C TRP A 112 16.14 11.64 -15.63
N VAL A 113 16.45 12.73 -16.34
CA VAL A 113 17.83 13.12 -16.61
C VAL A 113 18.04 14.60 -16.27
N ASP A 114 19.22 14.92 -15.77
CA ASP A 114 19.64 16.31 -15.60
C ASP A 114 20.18 16.92 -16.90
N ASP A 115 20.58 18.19 -16.82
CA ASP A 115 21.20 18.97 -17.90
C ASP A 115 22.56 18.43 -18.38
N ARG A 116 23.17 17.49 -17.65
CA ARG A 116 24.41 16.78 -18.01
C ARG A 116 24.11 15.40 -18.62
N GLY A 117 22.84 15.00 -18.70
CA GLY A 117 22.44 13.65 -19.12
C GLY A 117 22.78 12.56 -18.10
N ILE A 118 22.93 12.93 -16.81
CA ILE A 118 23.05 12.00 -15.69
C ILE A 118 21.64 11.60 -15.26
N GLU A 119 21.44 10.32 -15.01
CA GLU A 119 20.14 9.76 -14.63
C GLU A 119 19.85 10.01 -13.15
N ILE A 120 18.64 10.49 -12.85
CA ILE A 120 18.18 10.80 -11.49
C ILE A 120 17.17 9.76 -11.05
N ASN A 121 17.34 9.23 -9.84
CA ASN A 121 16.35 8.35 -9.21
C ASN A 121 15.01 9.11 -9.08
N GLY A 122 13.96 8.62 -9.76
CA GLY A 122 12.66 9.28 -9.82
C GLY A 122 11.99 9.53 -8.47
N ALA A 123 12.34 8.78 -7.43
CA ALA A 123 11.88 9.01 -6.06
C ALA A 123 12.39 10.33 -5.45
N ASN A 124 13.52 10.86 -5.94
CA ASN A 124 14.11 12.11 -5.47
C ASN A 124 13.59 13.35 -6.23
N VAL A 125 12.75 13.15 -7.25
CA VAL A 125 12.16 14.22 -8.06
C VAL A 125 10.81 14.63 -7.46
N GLN A 126 10.65 15.89 -7.12
CA GLN A 126 9.47 16.44 -6.45
C GLN A 126 8.68 17.35 -7.42
N ASN A 127 7.50 17.84 -7.02
CA ASN A 127 6.65 18.75 -7.82
C ASN A 127 6.42 18.26 -9.28
N ILE A 128 6.26 16.93 -9.46
CA ILE A 128 6.17 16.29 -10.78
C ILE A 128 4.88 16.73 -11.49
N ARG A 129 5.05 17.37 -12.64
CA ARG A 129 4.01 18.09 -13.41
C ARG A 129 4.20 17.90 -14.91
N LEU A 130 3.12 17.90 -15.69
CA LEU A 130 3.20 17.84 -17.15
C LEU A 130 3.94 19.06 -17.70
N HIS A 131 5.00 18.80 -18.47
CA HIS A 131 5.78 19.81 -19.18
C HIS A 131 5.30 19.97 -20.62
N ARG A 132 5.06 18.84 -21.29
CA ARG A 132 4.67 18.78 -22.70
C ARG A 132 3.77 17.57 -22.96
N VAL A 133 2.81 17.74 -23.87
CA VAL A 133 2.02 16.66 -24.45
C VAL A 133 1.87 16.96 -25.95
N ASP A 134 2.24 16.01 -26.81
CA ASP A 134 2.11 16.11 -28.28
C ASP A 134 1.31 14.93 -28.85
N TYR A 135 0.52 15.16 -29.90
CA TYR A 135 -0.09 14.08 -30.69
C TYR A 135 0.96 13.23 -31.40
N ILE A 136 0.74 11.90 -31.44
CA ILE A 136 1.46 10.96 -32.30
C ILE A 136 0.51 10.50 -33.39
N ASN A 137 0.94 10.58 -34.65
CA ASN A 137 0.10 10.18 -35.79
C ASN A 137 -0.14 8.66 -35.78
N ALA A 138 -1.42 8.25 -35.80
CA ALA A 138 -1.85 6.86 -35.79
C ALA A 138 -3.15 6.70 -36.59
N PRO A 139 -3.44 5.51 -37.18
CA PRO A 139 -4.62 5.30 -38.03
C PRO A 139 -5.95 5.28 -37.25
N SER A 140 -5.90 5.32 -35.92
CA SER A 140 -7.02 5.19 -34.99
C SER A 140 -7.78 6.47 -34.67
N TYR A 141 -7.23 7.63 -35.00
CA TYR A 141 -7.90 8.90 -34.75
C TYR A 141 -7.40 9.97 -35.72
N LYS A 142 -8.07 11.13 -35.71
CA LYS A 142 -7.52 12.39 -36.20
C LYS A 142 -7.57 13.43 -35.07
N PRO A 143 -6.50 14.20 -34.81
CA PRO A 143 -6.57 15.29 -33.85
C PRO A 143 -7.52 16.40 -34.35
N ALA A 144 -8.38 16.89 -33.47
CA ALA A 144 -9.28 18.01 -33.76
C ALA A 144 -8.57 19.38 -33.62
N ASP A 145 -7.55 19.45 -32.77
CA ASP A 145 -6.70 20.62 -32.51
C ASP A 145 -5.21 20.34 -32.81
N SER A 146 -4.37 21.38 -32.80
CA SER A 146 -2.96 21.26 -33.23
C SER A 146 -2.06 20.53 -32.23
N LYS A 147 -2.46 20.46 -30.96
CA LYS A 147 -1.79 19.73 -29.87
C LYS A 147 -2.76 19.55 -28.68
N PRO A 148 -2.56 18.53 -27.82
CA PRO A 148 -3.28 18.43 -26.55
C PRO A 148 -3.01 19.64 -25.65
N THR A 149 -3.98 19.99 -24.81
CA THR A 149 -3.89 21.14 -23.90
C THR A 149 -3.65 20.67 -22.47
N ILE A 150 -2.50 21.00 -21.88
CA ILE A 150 -2.26 20.77 -20.45
C ILE A 150 -3.21 21.67 -19.65
N ILE A 151 -3.98 21.08 -18.73
CA ILE A 151 -5.03 21.76 -17.94
C ILE A 151 -4.78 21.68 -16.43
N SER A 152 -3.93 20.76 -15.97
CA SER A 152 -3.40 20.71 -14.60
C SER A 152 -2.04 20.02 -14.59
N GLU A 153 -1.39 19.95 -13.43
CA GLU A 153 -0.11 19.26 -13.26
C GLU A 153 -0.12 17.80 -13.75
N LYS A 154 -1.27 17.12 -13.75
CA LYS A 154 -1.38 15.71 -14.14
C LYS A 154 -2.35 15.45 -15.29
N LYS A 155 -3.17 16.43 -15.69
CA LYS A 155 -4.17 16.26 -16.75
C LYS A 155 -3.84 17.08 -18.00
N ALA A 156 -4.08 16.47 -19.16
CA ALA A 156 -4.18 17.17 -20.42
C ALA A 156 -5.48 16.79 -21.14
N ARG A 157 -6.12 17.78 -21.77
CA ARG A 157 -7.26 17.59 -22.63
C ARG A 157 -6.81 17.12 -24.01
N ILE A 158 -7.41 16.03 -24.47
CA ILE A 158 -7.19 15.40 -25.78
C ILE A 158 -8.48 15.50 -26.58
N ASN A 159 -8.42 16.14 -27.74
CA ASN A 159 -9.57 16.36 -28.62
C ASN A 159 -9.39 15.48 -29.86
N SER A 160 -10.00 14.29 -29.81
CA SER A 160 -9.79 13.22 -30.81
C SER A 160 -11.05 12.98 -31.63
N ILE A 161 -10.92 12.96 -32.96
CA ILE A 161 -11.97 12.50 -33.86
C ILE A 161 -11.77 11.00 -34.06
N THR A 162 -12.76 10.21 -33.63
CA THR A 162 -12.74 8.74 -33.72
C THR A 162 -14.05 8.24 -34.31
N GLY A 163 -14.05 7.08 -34.98
CA GLY A 163 -15.23 6.58 -35.69
C GLY A 163 -14.94 5.67 -36.90
N GLN A 164 -15.97 5.46 -37.70
CA GLN A 164 -16.00 4.56 -38.86
C GLN A 164 -14.89 4.77 -39.90
N SER A 165 -14.33 5.98 -40.04
CA SER A 165 -13.22 6.24 -40.99
C SER A 165 -11.84 5.90 -40.43
N TYR A 166 -11.74 5.51 -39.17
CA TYR A 166 -10.49 5.24 -38.44
C TYR A 166 -10.36 3.75 -38.09
N THR A 167 -9.13 3.28 -37.96
CA THR A 167 -8.84 1.88 -37.59
C THR A 167 -8.96 1.71 -36.07
N PRO A 168 -9.89 0.89 -35.56
CA PRO A 168 -9.96 0.63 -34.11
C PRO A 168 -8.66 0.02 -33.59
N THR A 169 -8.29 0.34 -32.36
CA THR A 169 -7.26 -0.40 -31.62
C THR A 169 -7.82 -1.64 -30.93
N TYR A 170 -9.10 -1.61 -30.53
CA TYR A 170 -9.82 -2.77 -30.01
C TYR A 170 -11.26 -2.87 -30.53
N LEU A 171 -11.76 -4.11 -30.64
CA LEU A 171 -13.10 -4.45 -31.10
C LEU A 171 -13.54 -5.77 -30.45
N GLU A 172 -14.69 -5.77 -29.78
CA GLU A 172 -15.28 -6.98 -29.19
C GLU A 172 -16.81 -6.97 -29.33
N GLU A 173 -17.43 -8.11 -29.63
CA GLU A 173 -18.88 -8.29 -29.46
C GLU A 173 -19.16 -8.70 -28.01
N PHE A 174 -19.73 -7.79 -27.20
CA PHE A 174 -19.99 -8.07 -25.78
C PHE A 174 -21.40 -8.59 -25.51
N MET A 175 -22.35 -8.31 -26.41
CA MET A 175 -23.75 -8.75 -26.35
C MET A 175 -24.39 -8.69 -27.75
N LYS A 176 -25.64 -9.17 -27.88
CA LYS A 176 -26.50 -8.95 -29.06
C LYS A 176 -27.65 -8.00 -28.74
N ARG A 177 -28.07 -7.23 -29.74
CA ARG A 177 -29.27 -6.38 -29.70
C ARG A 177 -30.53 -7.23 -29.84
N PRO A 178 -31.72 -6.72 -29.48
CA PRO A 178 -32.99 -7.44 -29.63
C PRO A 178 -33.32 -7.91 -31.06
N ASN A 179 -32.69 -7.34 -32.09
CA ASN A 179 -32.82 -7.76 -33.49
C ASN A 179 -31.76 -8.78 -33.94
N GLY A 180 -30.97 -9.34 -33.02
CA GLY A 180 -29.94 -10.34 -33.31
C GLY A 180 -28.60 -9.79 -33.83
N CYS A 181 -28.52 -8.51 -34.22
CA CYS A 181 -27.26 -7.88 -34.58
C CYS A 181 -26.35 -7.71 -33.34
N PRO A 182 -25.02 -7.78 -33.50
CA PRO A 182 -24.09 -7.57 -32.40
C PRO A 182 -24.19 -6.16 -31.78
N LYS A 183 -23.73 -6.07 -30.52
CA LYS A 183 -23.38 -4.85 -29.80
C LYS A 183 -21.86 -4.84 -29.65
N MET A 184 -21.18 -3.85 -30.24
CA MET A 184 -19.72 -3.77 -30.17
C MET A 184 -19.25 -2.89 -29.00
N ILE A 185 -18.14 -3.29 -28.39
CA ILE A 185 -17.16 -2.36 -27.82
C ILE A 185 -16.20 -1.98 -28.95
N VAL A 186 -15.85 -0.70 -29.05
CA VAL A 186 -14.87 -0.18 -30.00
C VAL A 186 -13.97 0.83 -29.30
N GLU A 187 -12.66 0.58 -29.32
CA GLU A 187 -11.67 1.51 -28.77
C GLU A 187 -10.83 2.10 -29.90
N TYR A 188 -10.43 3.37 -29.70
CA TYR A 188 -9.60 4.13 -30.62
C TYR A 188 -8.53 4.87 -29.82
N ASP A 189 -7.31 4.31 -29.77
CA ASP A 189 -6.18 4.98 -29.12
C ASP A 189 -5.87 6.30 -29.82
N THR A 190 -5.65 7.33 -29.02
CA THR A 190 -5.08 8.61 -29.38
C THR A 190 -3.68 8.69 -28.75
N PRO A 191 -2.66 8.01 -29.30
CA PRO A 191 -1.33 8.01 -28.72
C PRO A 191 -0.76 9.43 -28.65
N VAL A 192 -0.20 9.78 -27.50
CA VAL A 192 0.46 11.07 -27.26
C VAL A 192 1.83 10.86 -26.60
N ARG A 193 2.79 11.72 -26.97
CA ARG A 193 4.09 11.81 -26.30
C ARG A 193 3.93 12.76 -25.12
N ILE A 194 4.19 12.29 -23.91
CA ILE A 194 4.21 13.10 -22.69
C ILE A 194 5.65 13.34 -22.24
N THR A 195 5.91 14.54 -21.72
CA THR A 195 7.14 14.87 -21.00
C THR A 195 6.75 15.46 -19.66
N TRP A 196 7.34 14.94 -18.59
CA TRP A 196 7.16 15.48 -17.25
C TRP A 196 8.28 16.49 -16.94
N ALA A 197 7.98 17.51 -16.15
CA ALA A 197 8.96 18.33 -15.44
C ALA A 197 8.85 18.01 -13.95
N GLY A 198 9.96 18.16 -13.24
CA GLY A 198 10.05 17.85 -11.82
C GLY A 198 11.26 18.52 -11.21
N ASP A 199 11.22 18.73 -9.91
CA ASP A 199 12.15 19.58 -9.18
C ASP A 199 13.08 18.72 -8.31
N ILE A 200 14.38 18.92 -8.48
CA ILE A 200 15.44 18.30 -7.69
C ILE A 200 16.17 19.33 -6.84
N TYR A 201 16.86 18.85 -5.81
CA TYR A 201 17.50 19.66 -4.78
C TYR A 201 18.88 19.12 -4.46
N GLU A 202 19.80 19.99 -4.05
CA GLU A 202 21.09 19.64 -3.43
C GLU A 202 20.98 19.90 -1.92
N GLU A 203 21.57 19.03 -1.11
CA GLU A 203 21.60 19.15 0.35
C GLU A 203 23.05 19.14 0.85
N LYS A 204 23.35 19.94 1.87
CA LYS A 204 24.60 19.87 2.63
C LYS A 204 24.34 19.69 4.12
N GLU A 205 25.22 18.93 4.77
CA GLU A 205 25.22 18.65 6.20
C GLU A 205 26.59 18.99 6.79
N ILE A 206 26.61 19.56 8.00
CA ILE A 206 27.81 19.74 8.83
C ILE A 206 27.74 18.79 10.02
N ASP A 207 28.88 18.24 10.45
CA ASP A 207 29.00 17.46 11.68
C ASP A 207 30.18 17.96 12.53
N VAL A 208 29.93 18.18 13.82
CA VAL A 208 30.89 18.72 14.79
C VAL A 208 31.14 17.71 15.89
N ASN A 209 32.39 17.26 16.05
CA ASN A 209 32.71 16.12 16.90
C ASN A 209 34.15 16.18 17.47
N PRO A 210 34.48 15.40 18.53
CA PRO A 210 33.58 14.60 19.36
C PRO A 210 33.18 15.32 20.66
N ASP A 211 31.99 15.03 21.16
CA ASP A 211 31.61 15.27 22.56
C ASP A 211 32.71 14.76 23.50
N SER A 212 33.04 15.54 24.54
CA SER A 212 34.26 15.33 25.32
C SER A 212 34.17 15.81 26.76
N THR A 213 34.68 15.00 27.69
CA THR A 213 34.97 15.41 29.07
C THR A 213 36.44 15.82 29.20
N ILE A 214 36.72 16.91 29.92
CA ILE A 214 38.06 17.45 30.19
C ILE A 214 38.15 17.98 31.64
N GLY A 215 39.34 17.99 32.24
CA GLY A 215 39.56 18.71 33.50
C GLY A 215 39.61 20.24 33.32
N VAL A 216 39.44 21.00 34.40
CA VAL A 216 39.74 22.45 34.40
C VAL A 216 41.18 22.71 33.90
N GLY A 217 41.35 23.65 32.98
CA GLY A 217 42.63 23.97 32.34
C GLY A 217 43.10 23.00 31.24
N GLN A 218 42.46 21.83 31.09
CA GLN A 218 42.77 20.89 29.99
C GLN A 218 42.18 21.36 28.66
N LYS A 219 42.69 20.77 27.57
CA LYS A 219 42.36 21.16 26.19
C LYS A 219 41.91 19.99 25.33
N LYS A 220 40.99 20.26 24.40
CA LYS A 220 40.52 19.29 23.40
C LYS A 220 40.42 19.94 22.01
N GLN A 221 40.81 19.20 20.97
CA GLN A 221 40.57 19.62 19.59
C GLN A 221 39.28 19.00 19.07
N LEU A 222 38.39 19.82 18.51
CA LEU A 222 37.19 19.39 17.78
C LEU A 222 37.45 19.38 16.26
N ASN A 223 36.64 18.62 15.54
CA ASN A 223 36.49 18.69 14.10
C ASN A 223 35.16 19.32 13.74
N ALA A 224 35.11 19.95 12.57
CA ALA A 224 33.88 20.29 11.87
C ALA A 224 34.08 19.81 10.42
N SER A 225 33.16 19.01 9.89
CA SER A 225 33.23 18.46 8.54
C SER A 225 31.91 18.69 7.81
N VAL A 226 31.95 18.90 6.49
CA VAL A 226 30.76 19.08 5.64
C VAL A 226 30.69 18.01 4.57
N ARG A 227 29.50 17.46 4.32
CA ARG A 227 29.22 16.56 3.19
C ARG A 227 28.08 17.08 2.32
N THR A 228 28.02 16.59 1.09
CA THR A 228 27.05 17.00 0.06
C THR A 228 26.25 15.80 -0.41
N LYS A 229 24.94 15.97 -0.58
CA LYS A 229 24.05 15.12 -1.34
C LYS A 229 23.73 15.91 -2.62
N ASP A 230 24.30 15.47 -3.73
CA ASP A 230 24.20 16.17 -5.02
C ASP A 230 22.75 16.24 -5.53
N TRP A 231 22.50 17.12 -6.51
CA TRP A 231 21.20 17.35 -7.13
C TRP A 231 20.45 16.06 -7.48
N GLY A 232 19.43 15.73 -6.69
CA GLY A 232 18.60 14.53 -6.91
C GLY A 232 19.22 13.20 -6.44
N SER A 233 20.32 13.23 -5.67
CA SER A 233 20.91 12.03 -5.05
C SER A 233 20.15 11.60 -3.79
N ASP A 234 20.07 10.29 -3.56
CA ASP A 234 19.62 9.68 -2.29
C ASP A 234 20.79 9.48 -1.31
N THR A 235 22.00 9.28 -1.83
CA THR A 235 23.24 9.11 -1.07
C THR A 235 23.93 10.44 -0.75
N TRP A 236 24.58 10.47 0.41
CA TRP A 236 25.55 11.50 0.77
C TRP A 236 26.93 11.12 0.23
N GLY A 237 27.63 12.09 -0.36
CA GLY A 237 29.05 11.98 -0.68
C GLY A 237 29.95 12.05 0.57
N ILE A 238 31.27 12.06 0.33
CA ILE A 238 32.28 12.06 1.39
C ILE A 238 32.26 13.34 2.24
N TRP A 239 32.72 13.21 3.49
CA TRP A 239 33.00 14.33 4.39
C TRP A 239 34.26 15.08 3.96
N TYR A 240 34.19 16.41 3.98
CA TYR A 240 35.32 17.32 3.78
C TYR A 240 35.56 18.13 5.06
N ASP A 241 36.81 18.18 5.54
CA ASP A 241 37.19 18.92 6.74
C ASP A 241 37.06 20.44 6.51
N VAL A 242 36.32 21.12 7.40
CA VAL A 242 36.12 22.56 7.39
C VAL A 242 36.60 23.26 8.66
N LYS A 243 37.15 22.57 9.67
CA LYS A 243 37.41 23.16 11.02
C LYS A 243 38.29 24.41 11.05
N SER A 244 39.13 24.60 10.03
CA SER A 244 40.09 25.70 9.88
C SER A 244 39.91 26.47 8.56
N ARG A 245 38.74 26.39 7.95
CA ARG A 245 38.34 27.21 6.79
C ARG A 245 37.99 28.62 7.25
N ASN A 246 38.22 29.63 6.41
CA ASN A 246 37.81 31.02 6.70
C ASN A 246 36.28 31.16 6.76
N GLU A 247 35.60 30.25 6.07
CA GLU A 247 34.16 30.04 6.04
C GLU A 247 33.58 29.45 7.34
N THR A 248 34.43 29.05 8.32
CA THR A 248 34.01 28.41 9.57
C THR A 248 34.22 29.32 10.77
N THR A 249 33.16 29.56 11.55
CA THR A 249 33.18 30.29 12.82
C THR A 249 32.88 29.37 13.99
N TRP A 250 33.74 29.37 15.00
CA TRP A 250 33.56 28.61 16.25
C TRP A 250 33.03 29.52 17.38
N ILE A 251 32.10 29.01 18.18
CA ILE A 251 31.43 29.76 19.26
C ILE A 251 31.24 28.84 20.48
N SER A 252 31.51 29.32 21.69
CA SER A 252 31.05 28.66 22.93
C SER A 252 29.71 29.26 23.37
N GLU A 253 28.77 28.43 23.81
CA GLU A 253 27.51 28.93 24.39
C GLU A 253 27.70 29.49 25.82
N ASP A 254 28.81 29.15 26.50
CA ASP A 254 29.23 29.73 27.78
C ASP A 254 30.77 29.67 27.96
N GLU A 255 31.44 30.80 27.73
CA GLU A 255 32.89 30.92 27.90
C GLU A 255 33.39 30.82 29.35
N SER A 256 32.50 30.92 30.35
CA SER A 256 32.87 30.70 31.75
C SER A 256 33.06 29.23 32.11
N ILE A 257 32.45 28.32 31.34
CA ILE A 257 32.62 26.87 31.47
C ILE A 257 33.76 26.40 30.55
N ALA A 258 33.74 26.75 29.27
CA ALA A 258 34.85 26.46 28.35
C ALA A 258 34.96 27.48 27.19
N THR A 259 36.18 27.84 26.82
CA THR A 259 36.50 28.74 25.69
C THR A 259 36.92 27.94 24.45
N VAL A 260 36.72 28.49 23.25
CA VAL A 260 37.11 27.84 21.97
C VAL A 260 37.90 28.79 21.06
N SER A 261 38.90 28.26 20.36
CA SER A 261 39.67 29.01 19.35
C SER A 261 38.98 29.05 17.98
N SER A 262 39.42 29.95 17.10
CA SER A 262 39.01 30.02 15.69
C SER A 262 39.32 28.76 14.85
N THR A 263 40.01 27.77 15.42
CA THR A 263 40.30 26.48 14.77
C THR A 263 39.69 25.29 15.53
N GLY A 264 38.73 25.52 16.45
CA GLY A 264 38.03 24.46 17.18
C GLY A 264 38.83 23.83 18.33
N GLN A 265 39.85 24.48 18.86
CA GLN A 265 40.53 24.02 20.08
C GLN A 265 39.81 24.60 21.31
N VAL A 266 39.22 23.72 22.13
CA VAL A 266 38.51 24.04 23.37
C VAL A 266 39.46 23.99 24.56
N THR A 267 39.25 24.85 25.56
CA THR A 267 39.93 24.85 26.87
C THR A 267 38.89 24.93 27.99
N GLY A 268 38.93 24.01 28.96
CA GLY A 268 38.03 24.01 30.12
C GLY A 268 38.41 25.10 31.14
N VAL A 269 37.41 25.81 31.67
CA VAL A 269 37.58 27.00 32.53
C VAL A 269 37.00 26.77 33.93
N SER A 270 35.79 26.23 34.04
CA SER A 270 35.19 25.86 35.33
C SER A 270 34.29 24.62 35.19
N PRO A 271 34.02 23.85 36.27
CA PRO A 271 33.19 22.65 36.20
C PRO A 271 31.77 22.93 35.73
N GLY A 272 31.26 22.11 34.82
CA GLY A 272 29.96 22.32 34.18
C GLY A 272 29.87 21.66 32.80
N THR A 273 28.78 21.89 32.07
CA THR A 273 28.59 21.39 30.70
C THR A 273 28.15 22.52 29.77
N VAL A 274 28.81 22.63 28.62
CA VAL A 274 28.59 23.69 27.63
C VAL A 274 28.64 23.12 26.21
N LYS A 275 27.93 23.75 25.28
CA LYS A 275 28.02 23.42 23.85
C LYS A 275 29.01 24.32 23.13
N ILE A 276 29.78 23.71 22.23
CA ILE A 276 30.69 24.38 21.32
C ILE A 276 30.16 24.19 19.89
N ARG A 277 29.73 25.30 19.28
CA ARG A 277 29.10 25.35 17.96
C ARG A 277 30.14 25.66 16.89
N ALA A 278 30.09 24.97 15.75
CA ALA A 278 30.72 25.44 14.51
C ALA A 278 29.64 25.86 13.51
N ILE A 279 29.76 27.06 12.95
CA ILE A 279 28.95 27.56 11.84
C ILE A 279 29.84 27.57 10.59
N TRP A 280 29.41 26.89 9.52
CA TRP A 280 30.03 27.01 8.19
C TRP A 280 29.12 27.82 7.27
N ASP A 281 29.65 28.91 6.73
CA ASP A 281 28.95 29.85 5.84
C ASP A 281 29.82 30.14 4.60
N ASN A 282 29.40 29.65 3.44
CA ASN A 282 30.09 29.85 2.17
C ASN A 282 29.33 30.79 1.21
N GLY A 283 28.33 31.53 1.71
CA GLY A 283 27.49 32.43 0.93
C GLY A 283 26.36 31.78 0.12
N THR A 284 26.45 30.47 -0.18
CA THR A 284 25.34 29.67 -0.74
C THR A 284 24.69 28.82 0.35
N TYR A 285 25.51 28.26 1.24
CA TYR A 285 25.14 27.43 2.37
C TYR A 285 25.59 28.06 3.67
N ARG A 286 24.74 27.98 4.68
CA ARG A 286 24.93 28.45 6.05
C ARG A 286 24.32 27.42 7.00
N ILE A 287 25.18 26.59 7.60
CA ILE A 287 24.80 25.43 8.42
C ILE A 287 25.62 25.39 9.71
N SER A 288 25.08 24.80 10.79
CA SER A 288 25.79 24.69 12.07
C SER A 288 25.42 23.47 12.89
N ASP A 289 26.37 23.02 13.71
CA ASP A 289 26.22 21.87 14.59
C ASP A 289 27.05 22.05 15.88
N ASP A 290 26.77 21.24 16.90
CA ASP A 290 27.30 21.36 18.26
C ASP A 290 28.06 20.10 18.70
N ALA A 291 29.20 20.28 19.38
CA ALA A 291 29.74 19.27 20.29
C ALA A 291 29.53 19.68 21.75
N THR A 292 29.18 18.72 22.60
CA THR A 292 28.98 18.90 24.04
C THR A 292 30.30 18.70 24.79
N ILE A 293 30.68 19.68 25.61
CA ILE A 293 31.89 19.65 26.44
C ILE A 293 31.50 19.68 27.90
N THR A 294 32.01 18.71 28.68
CA THR A 294 31.85 18.66 30.14
C THR A 294 33.20 18.88 30.81
N VAL A 295 33.23 19.70 31.85
CA VAL A 295 34.41 20.07 32.62
C VAL A 295 34.28 19.57 34.06
N THR A 296 35.33 18.94 34.60
CA THR A 296 35.30 18.25 35.90
C THR A 296 36.34 18.79 36.91
N ALA A 297 36.11 18.48 38.19
CA ALA A 297 36.93 18.82 39.36
C ALA A 297 37.58 17.58 40.02
N GLU A 298 38.26 17.77 41.15
CA GLU A 298 38.89 16.73 42.00
C GLU A 298 38.09 16.54 43.33
N PRO A 299 38.07 15.34 43.96
CA PRO A 299 37.23 15.00 45.15
C PRO A 299 37.84 15.30 46.55
N GLY A 300 37.10 15.01 47.64
CA GLY A 300 37.55 15.10 49.06
C GLY A 300 36.44 14.91 50.14
N LEU A 301 36.78 14.70 51.44
CA LEU A 301 35.83 14.36 52.55
C LEU A 301 36.05 15.14 53.89
N THR A 302 34.99 15.44 54.67
CA THR A 302 35.02 16.02 56.06
C THR A 302 33.93 15.42 57.00
N VAL A 303 33.86 15.78 58.31
CA VAL A 303 32.97 15.13 59.34
C VAL A 303 32.51 16.08 60.49
N ASP A 304 31.27 15.94 60.99
CA ASP A 304 30.60 16.77 62.05
C ASP A 304 30.53 16.16 63.49
N SER A 305 30.19 16.95 64.55
CA SER A 305 30.34 16.62 66.01
C SER A 305 29.09 16.77 66.90
N HIS A 306 29.05 16.16 68.11
CA HIS A 306 27.81 16.05 68.91
C HIS A 306 27.94 16.05 70.46
N GLU A 307 26.81 16.22 71.18
CA GLU A 307 26.62 15.97 72.62
C GLU A 307 25.23 15.30 72.92
N PHE A 308 25.22 14.09 73.50
CA PHE A 308 24.22 13.02 73.30
C PHE A 308 22.83 13.08 73.99
N CYS A 309 22.14 11.94 73.91
CA CYS A 309 20.81 11.47 74.31
C CYS A 309 20.98 10.08 75.05
N THR A 310 20.06 9.65 75.94
CA THR A 310 20.09 8.61 77.03
C THR A 310 19.07 8.87 78.20
N SER A 311 17.92 8.18 78.37
CA SER A 311 17.31 8.05 79.73
C SER A 311 16.46 6.80 80.00
N GLU A 312 15.69 6.28 79.04
CA GLU A 312 15.31 4.86 79.05
C GLU A 312 16.51 3.98 78.63
N GLY A 313 17.57 4.57 78.05
CA GLY A 313 18.84 3.85 77.86
C GLY A 313 19.99 4.63 77.24
N ALA A 314 20.58 4.04 76.19
CA ALA A 314 21.80 4.48 75.53
C ALA A 314 21.46 5.09 74.16
N ALA A 315 21.25 6.40 74.05
CA ALA A 315 20.85 6.98 72.77
C ALA A 315 22.03 7.33 71.86
N SER A 316 21.63 7.68 70.64
CA SER A 316 22.46 7.68 69.45
C SER A 316 22.05 8.80 68.50
N TYR A 317 23.01 9.23 67.67
CA TYR A 317 22.95 10.43 66.81
C TYR A 317 23.91 10.19 65.66
N GLN A 318 23.51 10.76 64.55
CA GLN A 318 24.18 10.59 63.29
C GLN A 318 25.29 11.63 63.16
N LEU A 319 26.55 11.19 63.10
CA LEU A 319 27.57 12.04 62.51
C LEU A 319 27.40 12.00 60.99
N GLU A 320 27.61 13.13 60.33
CA GLU A 320 27.51 13.27 58.88
C GLU A 320 28.90 13.56 58.31
N ALA A 321 29.16 13.05 57.11
CA ALA A 321 30.44 13.18 56.43
C ALA A 321 30.27 13.72 55.01
N HIS A 322 30.87 14.86 54.68
CA HIS A 322 30.59 15.60 53.45
C HIS A 322 31.59 15.24 52.35
N LEU A 323 31.19 14.43 51.37
CA LEU A 323 32.02 13.96 50.25
C LEU A 323 31.80 14.84 49.02
N THR A 324 32.82 15.56 48.57
CA THR A 324 32.81 16.23 47.26
C THR A 324 33.34 15.29 46.17
N LYS A 325 32.63 15.22 45.04
CA LYS A 325 33.00 14.38 43.88
C LYS A 325 33.53 15.22 42.71
N SER A 326 34.10 14.53 41.71
CA SER A 326 34.67 15.14 40.51
C SER A 326 33.65 15.82 39.56
N ASP A 327 32.35 15.63 39.76
CA ASP A 327 31.30 16.44 39.10
C ASP A 327 31.04 17.78 39.82
N GLY A 328 31.82 18.09 40.87
CA GLY A 328 31.72 19.31 41.67
C GLY A 328 30.60 19.30 42.71
N ARG A 329 29.87 18.19 42.86
CA ARG A 329 28.81 18.06 43.87
C ARG A 329 29.36 17.54 45.19
N THR A 330 28.99 18.21 46.27
CA THR A 330 29.11 17.69 47.63
C THR A 330 27.89 16.84 47.98
N TYR A 331 28.14 15.72 48.67
CA TYR A 331 27.16 14.74 49.11
C TYR A 331 27.31 14.54 50.61
N ASP A 332 26.21 14.72 51.34
CA ASP A 332 26.19 14.60 52.79
C ASP A 332 25.91 13.12 53.14
N LEU A 333 26.88 12.46 53.77
CA LEU A 333 26.89 11.01 53.99
C LEU A 333 26.77 10.68 55.47
N THR A 334 25.57 10.29 55.86
CA THR A 334 25.25 9.75 57.19
C THR A 334 25.67 8.27 57.27
N SER A 335 24.93 7.40 56.57
CA SER A 335 25.22 5.97 56.43
C SER A 335 25.36 5.59 54.95
N HIS A 336 26.42 4.85 54.61
CA HIS A 336 26.63 4.32 53.26
C HIS A 336 27.50 3.06 53.34
N PRO A 337 27.20 1.97 52.60
CA PRO A 337 27.94 0.69 52.71
C PRO A 337 29.41 0.74 52.27
N LYS A 338 29.86 1.88 51.75
CA LYS A 338 31.26 2.17 51.36
C LYS A 338 31.91 3.28 52.20
N LEU A 339 31.19 3.80 53.19
CA LEU A 339 31.70 4.69 54.23
C LEU A 339 31.94 3.85 55.48
N THR A 340 33.18 3.83 55.96
CA THR A 340 33.54 3.12 57.20
C THR A 340 33.84 4.13 58.30
N TRP A 341 33.45 3.78 59.52
CA TRP A 341 33.55 4.65 60.70
C TRP A 341 34.29 3.94 61.84
N SER A 342 35.06 4.67 62.64
CA SER A 342 35.78 4.12 63.80
C SER A 342 35.85 5.12 64.97
N SER A 343 35.93 4.63 66.22
CA SER A 343 36.01 5.43 67.45
C SER A 343 37.34 5.16 68.16
N SER A 344 38.06 6.21 68.55
CA SER A 344 39.35 6.12 69.25
C SER A 344 39.21 5.64 70.70
N ASN A 345 38.08 5.93 71.34
CA ASN A 345 37.71 5.41 72.65
C ASN A 345 36.25 4.90 72.70
N PRO A 346 36.00 3.64 72.29
CA PRO A 346 34.68 3.01 72.32
C PRO A 346 34.00 2.92 73.70
N SER A 347 34.72 3.14 74.81
CA SER A 347 34.16 3.03 76.18
C SER A 347 33.27 4.20 76.59
N VAL A 348 33.43 5.34 75.92
CA VAL A 348 32.57 6.53 76.09
C VAL A 348 31.40 6.45 75.12
N ALA A 349 31.70 6.36 73.83
CA ALA A 349 30.71 6.21 72.78
C ALA A 349 31.25 5.38 71.61
N THR A 350 30.40 4.51 71.08
CA THR A 350 30.69 3.67 69.91
C THR A 350 30.07 4.27 68.68
N VAL A 351 30.84 4.56 67.64
CA VAL A 351 30.29 4.72 66.29
C VAL A 351 30.10 3.34 65.68
N ASP A 352 28.98 3.14 64.98
CA ASP A 352 28.74 1.95 64.17
C ASP A 352 29.06 2.21 62.69
N GLN A 353 28.85 1.21 61.83
CA GLN A 353 29.10 1.32 60.39
C GLN A 353 28.17 2.32 59.68
N SER A 354 27.08 2.75 60.33
CA SER A 354 26.16 3.76 59.79
C SER A 354 26.51 5.19 60.21
N GLY A 355 27.65 5.43 60.85
CA GLY A 355 28.00 6.76 61.39
C GLY A 355 27.16 7.16 62.60
N ILE A 356 26.29 6.26 63.07
CA ILE A 356 25.50 6.46 64.27
C ILE A 356 26.45 6.24 65.44
N VAL A 357 26.90 7.35 66.01
CA VAL A 357 27.58 7.29 67.29
C VAL A 357 26.54 7.06 68.39
N THR A 358 26.91 6.32 69.42
CA THR A 358 25.99 5.83 70.46
C THR A 358 26.68 5.94 71.80
N SER A 359 26.11 6.74 72.70
CA SER A 359 26.52 6.85 74.10
C SER A 359 26.50 5.48 74.79
N LYS A 360 27.27 5.31 75.87
CA LYS A 360 27.17 4.12 76.74
C LYS A 360 26.61 4.42 78.14
N GLY A 361 25.97 5.58 78.31
CA GLY A 361 25.59 6.11 79.63
C GLY A 361 26.78 6.57 80.49
N THR A 362 28.02 6.25 80.08
CA THR A 362 29.27 6.76 80.66
C THR A 362 29.53 8.19 80.20
N VAL A 363 29.78 9.11 81.13
CA VAL A 363 30.15 10.50 80.83
C VAL A 363 31.64 10.59 80.45
N GLY A 364 31.96 11.15 79.28
CA GLY A 364 33.34 11.34 78.79
C GLY A 364 33.36 11.82 77.33
N THR A 365 34.53 11.82 76.67
CA THR A 365 34.70 12.18 75.25
C THR A 365 35.50 11.12 74.46
N THR A 366 35.26 11.04 73.14
CA THR A 366 35.97 10.14 72.20
C THR A 366 36.07 10.76 70.80
N THR A 367 37.11 10.44 70.03
CA THR A 367 37.29 10.92 68.65
C THR A 367 36.80 9.89 67.64
N ILE A 368 36.08 10.34 66.61
CA ILE A 368 35.52 9.49 65.55
C ILE A 368 36.23 9.75 64.21
N THR A 369 36.46 8.73 63.38
CA THR A 369 37.05 8.85 62.02
C THR A 369 36.13 8.23 60.98
N ALA A 370 35.99 8.86 59.82
CA ALA A 370 35.27 8.37 58.64
C ALA A 370 36.22 8.15 57.45
N HIS A 371 35.96 7.12 56.64
CA HIS A 371 36.72 6.76 55.44
C HIS A 371 35.78 6.25 54.34
N PHE A 372 35.68 6.97 53.22
CA PHE A 372 34.85 6.60 52.07
C PHE A 372 35.72 5.94 50.99
N TYR A 373 35.51 4.65 50.73
CA TYR A 373 36.24 3.90 49.72
C TYR A 373 35.29 3.23 48.73
N ASP A 374 35.19 3.79 47.53
CA ASP A 374 34.42 3.23 46.43
C ASP A 374 35.33 2.85 45.25
N PRO A 375 35.74 1.57 45.14
CA PRO A 375 36.55 1.11 44.02
C PRO A 375 35.78 0.99 42.70
N ASP A 376 34.44 0.98 42.71
CA ASP A 376 33.61 0.96 41.49
C ASP A 376 33.51 2.38 40.87
N GLN A 377 33.61 3.42 41.70
CA GLN A 377 33.71 4.84 41.30
C GLN A 377 35.17 5.36 41.31
N ASN A 378 36.12 4.57 41.81
CA ASN A 378 37.54 4.91 42.03
C ASN A 378 37.74 6.17 42.92
N ILE A 379 37.17 6.15 44.13
CA ILE A 379 37.22 7.24 45.14
C ILE A 379 37.73 6.68 46.48
N ASP A 380 38.62 7.40 47.19
CA ASP A 380 39.27 6.95 48.43
C ASP A 380 39.64 8.15 49.36
N GLU A 381 38.79 8.49 50.35
CA GLU A 381 38.83 9.79 51.07
C GLU A 381 38.54 9.70 52.60
N THR A 382 39.09 10.59 53.47
CA THR A 382 39.03 10.47 54.98
C THR A 382 38.75 11.77 55.80
N GLY A 383 38.16 11.69 57.03
CA GLY A 383 37.86 12.84 57.97
C GLY A 383 37.52 12.45 59.46
N THR A 384 37.33 13.38 60.46
CA THR A 384 37.29 13.09 61.96
C THR A 384 36.46 14.03 62.96
N SER A 385 35.93 13.58 64.17
CA SER A 385 34.98 14.31 65.17
C SER A 385 34.63 13.77 66.69
N THR A 386 33.51 14.09 67.53
CA THR A 386 33.18 13.85 69.08
C THR A 386 31.64 13.85 69.75
N VAL A 387 31.25 13.60 71.11
CA VAL A 387 29.88 13.06 71.78
C VAL A 387 29.34 13.19 73.38
N THR A 388 27.98 13.08 73.89
CA THR A 388 27.28 13.19 75.39
C THR A 388 25.86 12.48 76.06
N VAL A 389 24.54 12.98 76.39
CA VAL A 389 23.20 12.32 77.11
C VAL A 389 21.52 12.79 77.12
N LYS A 390 20.33 11.96 77.26
CA LYS A 390 18.64 12.01 77.28
C LYS A 390 17.41 11.20 76.36
N ASP A 391 16.13 10.55 76.72
CA ASP A 391 14.85 9.84 75.91
C ASP A 391 13.40 9.06 76.52
N CYS A 392 12.18 8.59 75.82
CA CYS A 392 10.75 7.83 76.24
C CYS A 392 9.40 7.21 75.27
N GLY A 393 8.20 6.44 75.64
CA GLY A 393 6.82 5.83 74.85
C GLY A 393 5.35 5.17 75.51
N SER A 394 4.08 4.48 75.17
CA SER A 394 2.89 3.84 74.18
C SER A 394 1.37 3.20 74.76
N GLY A 395 0.07 2.56 74.41
CA GLY A 395 -1.11 1.92 73.41
C GLY A 395 -2.60 1.18 73.98
N GLY A 396 -3.89 0.54 73.60
CA GLY A 396 -5.10 -0.04 72.58
C GLY A 396 -6.55 -0.85 73.12
N GLY A 397 -7.84 -1.48 72.71
CA GLY A 397 -9.04 -1.97 71.65
C GLY A 397 -10.53 -2.85 71.97
N GLY A 398 -11.67 -3.29 71.13
CA GLY A 398 -13.09 -4.17 71.37
C GLY A 398 -14.45 -4.58 70.34
N ASP A 399 -15.64 -5.44 70.55
CA ASP A 399 -16.97 -5.99 69.65
C ASP A 399 -18.45 -6.73 70.21
N ASP A 400 -19.72 -7.42 69.80
CA ASP A 400 -20.85 -8.07 68.75
C ASP A 400 -22.47 -8.56 69.24
N GLY A 401 -23.73 -9.21 68.79
CA GLY A 401 -24.71 -9.92 67.65
C GLY A 401 -26.29 -10.69 67.86
N GLY A 402 -27.30 -11.17 66.90
CA GLY A 402 -28.73 -12.06 66.97
C GLY A 402 -30.05 -12.16 65.84
N GLY A 403 -31.32 -12.86 65.52
CA GLY A 403 -32.50 -14.03 65.65
C GLY A 403 -34.02 -13.98 64.80
N GLY A 404 -35.25 -14.75 64.45
CA GLY A 404 -36.24 -16.09 64.37
C GLY A 404 -37.87 -16.19 63.73
N ALA A 405 -38.76 -17.32 63.41
CA ALA A 405 -40.29 -17.46 62.74
C ALA A 405 -41.40 -18.81 62.57
N PRO A 406 -42.78 -18.88 62.01
CA PRO A 406 -44.02 -19.98 61.97
C PRO A 406 -45.19 -20.42 60.76
N GLY A 407 -46.42 -21.23 60.84
CA GLY A 407 -47.53 -21.81 59.74
C GLY A 407 -49.11 -22.49 59.89
N CYS A 408 -50.00 -23.13 58.91
CA CYS A 408 -51.59 -23.63 58.91
C CYS A 408 -52.44 -24.75 57.89
N THR A 409 -53.87 -25.04 57.76
CA THR A 409 -54.79 -26.24 57.07
C THR A 409 -56.42 -26.25 56.51
N PHE A 410 -57.21 -27.33 55.92
CA PHE A 410 -58.74 -27.47 55.31
C PHE A 410 -59.62 -28.85 54.78
N VAL A 411 -61.02 -28.98 54.35
CA VAL A 411 -61.95 -30.18 53.68
C VAL A 411 -63.54 -30.06 53.04
N ILE A 412 -64.24 -30.83 52.03
CA ILE A 412 -65.57 -30.55 51.10
C ILE A 412 -66.59 -31.65 50.30
N GLY A 413 -67.62 -31.30 49.35
CA GLY A 413 -68.54 -32.01 48.26
C GLY A 413 -68.87 -31.37 46.78
N PRO A 414 -69.55 -31.99 45.72
CA PRO A 414 -69.18 -31.93 44.24
C PRO A 414 -69.69 -30.83 43.23
N PRO A 415 -68.91 -30.49 42.15
CA PRO A 415 -69.12 -29.31 41.26
C PRO A 415 -69.61 -29.61 39.81
N SER A 416 -70.04 -28.56 39.10
CA SER A 416 -70.43 -28.54 37.67
C SER A 416 -69.63 -27.51 36.87
N LYS A 417 -69.30 -27.82 35.60
CA LYS A 417 -68.46 -26.98 34.72
C LYS A 417 -69.31 -25.99 33.91
N GLY A 418 -69.12 -24.70 34.15
CA GLY A 418 -69.79 -23.60 33.47
C GLY A 418 -68.94 -22.93 32.39
N THR A 419 -68.93 -21.59 32.40
CA THR A 419 -68.20 -20.76 31.41
C THR A 419 -66.71 -21.08 31.36
N VAL A 420 -66.16 -21.18 30.13
CA VAL A 420 -64.72 -21.28 29.88
C VAL A 420 -64.21 -19.98 29.26
N ILE A 421 -63.17 -19.39 29.86
CA ILE A 421 -62.42 -18.26 29.31
C ILE A 421 -61.19 -18.82 28.60
N SER A 422 -60.95 -18.44 27.34
CA SER A 422 -59.78 -18.88 26.57
C SER A 422 -58.98 -17.70 26.01
N ASN A 423 -57.66 -17.81 26.06
CA ASN A 423 -56.72 -16.83 25.49
C ASN A 423 -55.44 -17.57 25.04
N SER A 424 -54.94 -17.27 23.84
CA SER A 424 -53.74 -17.90 23.30
C SER A 424 -53.00 -17.00 22.31
N GLN A 425 -51.68 -17.18 22.25
CA GLN A 425 -50.83 -16.72 21.15
C GLN A 425 -49.84 -17.84 20.84
N LEU A 426 -50.06 -18.51 19.70
CA LEU A 426 -49.27 -19.66 19.25
C LEU A 426 -48.57 -19.43 17.89
N ASN A 427 -48.76 -18.27 17.26
CA ASN A 427 -47.99 -17.88 16.08
C ASN A 427 -46.83 -16.98 16.52
N PRO A 428 -45.56 -17.37 16.34
CA PRO A 428 -44.42 -16.54 16.71
C PRO A 428 -44.18 -15.35 15.78
N SER A 429 -44.91 -15.24 14.66
CA SER A 429 -44.65 -14.26 13.58
C SER A 429 -43.19 -14.28 13.10
N ALA A 430 -42.65 -15.51 12.98
CA ALA A 430 -41.23 -15.74 12.79
C ALA A 430 -40.70 -15.12 11.49
N SER A 431 -39.65 -14.30 11.62
CA SER A 431 -38.98 -13.61 10.52
C SER A 431 -37.47 -13.48 10.77
N GLY A 432 -36.68 -13.21 9.74
CA GLY A 432 -35.22 -13.12 9.92
C GLY A 432 -34.47 -12.71 8.66
N MET A 433 -33.14 -12.76 8.74
CA MET A 433 -32.22 -12.40 7.66
C MET A 433 -30.85 -13.06 7.84
N LEU A 434 -30.12 -13.22 6.73
CA LEU A 434 -28.73 -13.67 6.68
C LEU A 434 -27.94 -12.72 5.77
N ARG A 435 -27.21 -11.77 6.35
CA ARG A 435 -26.59 -10.63 5.63
C ARG A 435 -25.11 -10.49 5.98
N ALA A 436 -24.39 -9.64 5.24
CA ALA A 436 -22.98 -9.34 5.51
C ALA A 436 -22.79 -8.82 6.94
N ASP A 437 -21.68 -9.17 7.58
CA ASP A 437 -21.34 -8.71 8.93
C ASP A 437 -21.21 -7.19 9.04
N ASN A 438 -21.20 -6.71 10.29
CA ASN A 438 -21.37 -5.31 10.68
C ASN A 438 -22.81 -4.83 10.45
N ARG A 439 -23.78 -5.58 10.99
CA ARG A 439 -25.23 -5.28 10.94
C ARG A 439 -25.58 -3.80 11.14
N GLY A 440 -26.29 -3.21 10.18
CA GLY A 440 -26.61 -1.77 10.11
C GLY A 440 -25.54 -0.90 9.42
N ALA A 441 -24.40 -1.49 9.06
CA ALA A 441 -23.30 -0.91 8.29
C ALA A 441 -22.71 -1.99 7.34
N GLU A 442 -23.59 -2.79 6.72
CA GLU A 442 -23.25 -3.94 5.89
C GLU A 442 -22.35 -3.54 4.72
N LYS A 443 -21.14 -4.12 4.64
CA LYS A 443 -20.17 -3.78 3.59
C LYS A 443 -20.52 -4.34 2.20
N PHE A 444 -21.45 -5.28 2.12
CA PHE A 444 -21.84 -5.96 0.88
C PHE A 444 -23.36 -6.16 0.80
N ASN A 445 -23.93 -5.94 -0.37
CA ASN A 445 -25.31 -6.37 -0.65
C ASN A 445 -25.31 -7.84 -1.06
N VAL A 446 -25.57 -8.73 -0.09
CA VAL A 446 -25.51 -10.18 -0.28
C VAL A 446 -26.40 -10.73 -1.39
N GLU A 447 -27.50 -10.05 -1.76
CA GLU A 447 -28.38 -10.47 -2.85
C GLU A 447 -27.72 -10.26 -4.22
N GLN A 448 -26.97 -9.14 -4.37
CA GLN A 448 -26.21 -8.82 -5.59
C GLN A 448 -24.88 -9.56 -5.66
N GLY A 449 -24.18 -9.67 -4.53
CA GLY A 449 -22.92 -10.39 -4.44
C GLY A 449 -22.21 -10.19 -3.10
N ILE A 450 -21.67 -11.27 -2.54
CA ILE A 450 -20.69 -11.23 -1.45
C ILE A 450 -19.52 -12.19 -1.74
N PRO A 451 -18.25 -11.75 -1.58
CA PRO A 451 -17.09 -12.60 -1.77
C PRO A 451 -16.96 -13.72 -0.75
N THR A 452 -16.25 -14.77 -1.14
CA THR A 452 -15.60 -15.67 -0.18
C THR A 452 -14.59 -14.89 0.69
N SER A 453 -14.29 -15.40 1.89
CA SER A 453 -13.52 -14.70 2.94
C SER A 453 -14.12 -13.40 3.49
N GLU A 454 -15.34 -13.02 3.09
CA GLU A 454 -16.19 -12.15 3.91
C GLU A 454 -17.05 -13.00 4.86
N SER A 455 -17.70 -12.35 5.83
CA SER A 455 -18.50 -13.02 6.85
C SER A 455 -19.93 -12.50 6.92
N LEU A 456 -20.82 -13.36 7.42
CA LEU A 456 -22.26 -13.17 7.52
C LEU A 456 -22.70 -13.14 8.99
N TYR A 457 -23.76 -12.38 9.27
CA TYR A 457 -24.59 -12.55 10.45
C TYR A 457 -25.95 -13.17 10.09
N ALA A 458 -26.43 -14.04 10.98
CA ALA A 458 -27.81 -14.49 10.99
C ALA A 458 -28.55 -13.79 12.13
N ASN A 459 -29.79 -13.32 11.87
CA ASN A 459 -30.64 -12.70 12.88
C ASN A 459 -32.08 -13.15 12.70
N VAL A 460 -32.72 -13.58 13.79
CA VAL A 460 -34.07 -14.15 13.81
C VAL A 460 -34.92 -13.46 14.87
N PHE A 461 -36.19 -13.24 14.53
CA PHE A 461 -37.18 -12.57 15.35
C PHE A 461 -38.40 -13.48 15.53
N GLY A 462 -38.98 -13.42 16.72
CA GLY A 462 -40.23 -14.08 17.07
C GLY A 462 -40.74 -13.59 18.43
N MET A 463 -41.92 -14.05 18.85
CA MET A 463 -42.49 -13.73 20.16
C MET A 463 -41.63 -14.29 21.31
N ASN A 464 -41.44 -13.51 22.38
CA ASN A 464 -40.60 -13.87 23.53
C ASN A 464 -41.13 -15.07 24.33
N TYR A 465 -42.42 -15.39 24.20
CA TYR A 465 -43.03 -16.66 24.58
C TYR A 465 -44.24 -16.93 23.70
N LEU A 466 -44.74 -18.17 23.71
CA LEU A 466 -46.05 -18.54 23.19
C LEU A 466 -46.89 -19.12 24.33
N PHE A 467 -48.22 -19.02 24.26
CA PHE A 467 -49.08 -19.55 25.33
C PHE A 467 -50.46 -19.99 24.82
N SER A 468 -51.12 -20.87 25.58
CA SER A 468 -52.50 -21.29 25.36
C SER A 468 -53.17 -21.61 26.69
N SER A 469 -54.11 -20.76 27.11
CA SER A 469 -54.77 -20.82 28.41
C SER A 469 -56.28 -21.01 28.26
N LYS A 470 -56.86 -21.87 29.11
CA LYS A 470 -58.30 -22.06 29.29
C LYS A 470 -58.60 -22.20 30.78
N TRP A 471 -59.45 -21.31 31.29
CA TRP A 471 -59.94 -21.32 32.66
C TRP A 471 -61.42 -21.70 32.67
N ALA A 472 -61.82 -22.66 33.50
CA ALA A 472 -63.21 -23.10 33.63
C ALA A 472 -63.79 -22.66 34.98
N ASN A 473 -64.98 -22.04 34.98
CA ASN A 473 -65.73 -21.78 36.20
C ASN A 473 -66.44 -23.08 36.64
N MET A 474 -66.28 -23.41 37.92
CA MET A 474 -66.78 -24.61 38.57
C MET A 474 -67.72 -24.20 39.70
N THR A 475 -68.99 -24.64 39.64
CA THR A 475 -70.04 -24.22 40.57
C THR A 475 -70.76 -25.40 41.22
N GLY A 476 -71.12 -25.27 42.49
CA GLY A 476 -71.77 -26.33 43.27
C GLY A 476 -72.18 -25.86 44.66
N GLN A 477 -72.37 -26.79 45.60
CA GLN A 477 -72.89 -26.49 46.94
C GLN A 477 -72.20 -27.31 48.04
N VAL A 478 -72.04 -26.71 49.22
CA VAL A 478 -71.63 -27.37 50.47
C VAL A 478 -72.84 -27.51 51.39
N THR A 479 -72.89 -28.64 52.08
CA THR A 479 -73.96 -29.03 53.01
C THR A 479 -73.35 -29.21 54.41
N TYR A 480 -73.46 -28.19 55.26
CA TYR A 480 -73.00 -28.26 56.65
C TYR A 480 -74.03 -29.00 57.51
N THR A 481 -73.54 -29.87 58.38
CA THR A 481 -74.34 -30.54 59.41
C THR A 481 -73.99 -29.95 60.77
N VAL A 482 -74.69 -28.91 61.19
CA VAL A 482 -74.48 -28.32 62.53
C VAL A 482 -75.40 -28.99 63.54
N THR A 483 -74.79 -29.57 64.57
CA THR A 483 -75.49 -30.09 65.74
C THR A 483 -76.05 -28.92 66.56
N VAL A 484 -77.33 -28.61 66.38
CA VAL A 484 -78.07 -27.64 67.20
C VAL A 484 -78.80 -28.40 68.29
N LYS A 485 -78.52 -28.12 69.56
CA LYS A 485 -79.21 -28.73 70.71
C LYS A 485 -79.98 -27.69 71.51
N LYS A 486 -81.18 -28.08 71.95
CA LYS A 486 -82.03 -27.31 72.87
C LYS A 486 -82.77 -28.28 73.79
N THR A 487 -82.90 -27.95 75.07
CA THR A 487 -83.58 -28.80 76.05
C THR A 487 -84.96 -28.24 76.38
N TYR A 488 -86.00 -29.06 76.25
CA TYR A 488 -87.35 -28.68 76.66
C TYR A 488 -87.69 -29.33 78.00
N HIS A 489 -87.82 -28.51 79.05
CA HIS A 489 -88.20 -28.95 80.38
C HIS A 489 -89.73 -28.98 80.48
N LYS A 490 -90.34 -30.16 80.33
CA LYS A 490 -91.80 -30.34 80.37
C LYS A 490 -92.31 -30.53 81.79
N THR A 491 -93.48 -30.00 82.09
CA THR A 491 -94.19 -30.25 83.37
C THR A 491 -95.69 -30.49 83.14
N TRP A 492 -96.31 -31.41 83.90
CA TRP A 492 -97.77 -31.64 83.91
C TRP A 492 -98.23 -32.25 85.24
N THR A 493 -99.54 -32.37 85.49
CA THR A 493 -100.08 -32.95 86.74
C THR A 493 -101.16 -33.99 86.45
N ILE A 494 -100.96 -35.23 86.90
CA ILE A 494 -101.97 -36.30 86.78
C ILE A 494 -103.04 -36.11 87.87
N PRO A 495 -104.34 -35.98 87.55
CA PRO A 495 -105.40 -35.82 88.55
C PRO A 495 -105.55 -37.04 89.47
N GLY A 496 -105.61 -36.80 90.77
CA GLY A 496 -105.80 -37.82 91.80
C GLY A 496 -107.27 -38.22 92.02
N ARG A 497 -107.52 -39.37 92.65
CA ARG A 497 -108.87 -39.81 93.05
C ARG A 497 -109.16 -39.47 94.52
N PRO A 498 -110.36 -38.98 94.87
CA PRO A 498 -110.73 -38.71 96.26
C PRO A 498 -110.80 -39.99 97.10
N SER A 499 -110.76 -39.81 98.43
CA SER A 499 -110.87 -40.87 99.44
C SER A 499 -112.22 -41.59 99.39
N SER A 500 -112.17 -42.92 99.50
CA SER A 500 -113.34 -43.80 99.66
C SER A 500 -113.31 -44.53 101.02
N GLY A 501 -112.99 -43.77 102.08
CA GLY A 501 -112.99 -44.28 103.46
C GLY A 501 -114.41 -44.49 104.02
N THR A 502 -114.55 -45.03 105.24
CA THR A 502 -113.51 -45.32 106.25
C THR A 502 -112.64 -46.54 105.91
N GLY A 503 -111.39 -46.31 105.48
CA GLY A 503 -110.43 -47.35 105.11
C GLY A 503 -109.47 -46.95 103.97
N ASP A 504 -109.98 -46.27 102.93
CA ASP A 504 -109.20 -45.86 101.75
C ASP A 504 -108.95 -44.33 101.73
N PRO A 505 -107.70 -43.85 101.86
CA PRO A 505 -107.37 -42.42 101.90
C PRO A 505 -107.43 -41.71 100.53
N GLY A 506 -107.64 -42.44 99.43
CA GLY A 506 -107.56 -41.88 98.07
C GLY A 506 -106.12 -41.64 97.62
N VAL A 507 -105.96 -40.96 96.48
CA VAL A 507 -104.66 -40.70 95.85
C VAL A 507 -104.58 -39.21 95.49
N PRO A 508 -103.64 -38.41 96.02
CA PRO A 508 -103.49 -37.01 95.67
C PRO A 508 -102.91 -36.84 94.25
N PRO A 509 -103.17 -35.71 93.56
CA PRO A 509 -102.61 -35.42 92.24
C PRO A 509 -101.08 -35.50 92.23
N GLN A 510 -100.51 -36.04 91.15
CA GLN A 510 -99.07 -36.24 91.01
C GLN A 510 -98.48 -35.27 89.98
N PRO A 511 -97.61 -34.32 90.36
CA PRO A 511 -96.82 -33.55 89.40
C PRO A 511 -95.78 -34.44 88.73
N MET A 512 -95.53 -34.20 87.45
CA MET A 512 -94.63 -34.96 86.59
C MET A 512 -93.77 -33.97 85.81
N GLU A 513 -92.46 -34.22 85.73
CA GLU A 513 -91.51 -33.41 84.97
C GLU A 513 -90.65 -34.27 84.04
N ARG A 514 -90.17 -33.68 82.94
CA ARG A 514 -89.34 -34.39 81.95
C ARG A 514 -88.53 -33.44 81.08
N ASP A 515 -87.21 -33.52 81.16
CA ASP A 515 -86.32 -32.92 80.17
C ASP A 515 -86.32 -33.72 78.87
N VAL A 516 -86.47 -33.01 77.74
CA VAL A 516 -86.39 -33.55 76.38
C VAL A 516 -85.38 -32.73 75.59
N THR A 517 -84.12 -33.18 75.57
CA THR A 517 -83.07 -32.59 74.72
C THR A 517 -83.33 -32.93 73.26
N VAL A 518 -83.79 -31.95 72.49
CA VAL A 518 -83.88 -32.03 71.03
C VAL A 518 -82.53 -31.59 70.48
N THR A 519 -81.66 -32.57 70.25
CA THR A 519 -80.48 -32.41 69.40
C THR A 519 -80.91 -32.65 67.96
N LYS A 520 -80.94 -31.58 67.15
CA LYS A 520 -81.27 -31.68 65.72
C LYS A 520 -80.05 -31.25 64.90
N ASN A 521 -79.59 -32.17 64.06
CA ASN A 521 -78.61 -31.85 63.03
C ASN A 521 -79.32 -31.01 61.97
N MET A 522 -78.95 -29.74 61.89
CA MET A 522 -79.56 -28.78 60.97
C MET A 522 -78.66 -28.59 59.76
N THR A 523 -79.29 -28.66 58.58
CA THR A 523 -78.62 -28.63 57.29
C THR A 523 -78.53 -27.19 56.79
N VAL A 524 -77.31 -26.68 56.67
CA VAL A 524 -77.08 -25.36 56.05
C VAL A 524 -76.41 -25.54 54.71
N ILE A 525 -77.06 -25.03 53.65
CA ILE A 525 -76.51 -25.02 52.31
C ILE A 525 -75.79 -23.68 52.08
N ARG A 526 -74.59 -23.76 51.51
CA ARG A 526 -73.81 -22.61 51.02
C ARG A 526 -73.32 -22.94 49.62
N ASP A 527 -73.65 -22.12 48.63
CA ASP A 527 -73.14 -22.30 47.26
C ASP A 527 -71.63 -22.08 47.21
N TYR A 528 -71.01 -22.49 46.10
CA TYR A 528 -69.68 -22.04 45.72
C TYR A 528 -69.51 -21.80 44.23
N SER A 529 -68.57 -20.93 43.87
CA SER A 529 -68.01 -20.76 42.53
C SER A 529 -66.51 -20.51 42.63
N TYR A 530 -65.72 -21.31 41.89
CA TYR A 530 -64.27 -21.16 41.78
C TYR A 530 -63.82 -21.41 40.34
N TRP A 531 -62.59 -21.05 40.00
CA TRP A 531 -62.01 -21.27 38.68
C TRP A 531 -60.89 -22.31 38.73
N GLN A 532 -60.87 -23.17 37.72
CA GLN A 532 -59.98 -24.32 37.59
C GLN A 532 -59.27 -24.28 36.22
N ILE A 533 -58.06 -24.81 36.16
CA ILE A 533 -57.22 -24.85 34.96
C ILE A 533 -57.67 -26.01 34.06
N ASP A 534 -58.29 -25.65 32.94
CA ASP A 534 -58.77 -26.60 31.92
C ASP A 534 -57.66 -26.92 30.90
N ASN A 535 -56.81 -25.93 30.60
CA ASN A 535 -55.60 -26.06 29.78
C ASN A 535 -54.65 -24.91 30.11
N LEU A 536 -53.36 -25.18 30.26
CA LEU A 536 -52.33 -24.16 30.44
C LEU A 536 -51.02 -24.60 29.75
N GLU A 537 -50.74 -24.03 28.59
CA GLU A 537 -49.46 -24.11 27.90
C GLU A 537 -48.73 -22.76 27.99
N VAL A 538 -47.44 -22.78 28.30
CA VAL A 538 -46.51 -21.66 28.07
C VAL A 538 -45.22 -22.24 27.48
N TYR A 539 -44.68 -21.58 26.48
CA TYR A 539 -43.48 -21.99 25.77
C TYR A 539 -42.40 -20.91 25.84
N LYS A 540 -41.19 -21.29 26.24
CA LYS A 540 -39.98 -20.47 26.07
C LYS A 540 -39.41 -20.67 24.67
N ILE A 541 -38.58 -19.74 24.21
CA ILE A 541 -37.69 -19.98 23.06
C ILE A 541 -36.62 -20.98 23.47
N ASP A 542 -36.31 -21.93 22.59
CA ASP A 542 -35.19 -22.86 22.73
C ASP A 542 -34.00 -22.45 21.85
N LYS A 543 -34.21 -22.30 20.53
CA LYS A 543 -33.20 -21.91 19.54
C LYS A 543 -33.83 -21.48 18.21
N ALA A 544 -33.02 -21.04 17.27
CA ALA A 544 -33.34 -21.02 15.84
C ALA A 544 -32.24 -21.66 14.99
N THR A 545 -32.57 -22.09 13.78
CA THR A 545 -31.63 -22.59 12.77
C THR A 545 -31.77 -21.80 11.48
N VAL A 546 -30.65 -21.59 10.77
CA VAL A 546 -30.60 -20.87 9.49
C VAL A 546 -29.71 -21.63 8.51
N SER A 547 -30.17 -21.84 7.29
CA SER A 547 -29.53 -22.66 6.25
C SER A 547 -29.35 -21.88 4.95
N ASN A 548 -28.15 -21.92 4.36
CA ASN A 548 -27.82 -21.32 3.05
C ASN A 548 -26.54 -21.97 2.48
N TYR A 549 -26.38 -21.97 1.14
CA TYR A 549 -25.14 -22.37 0.46
C TYR A 549 -23.87 -21.69 1.02
N ALA A 550 -23.93 -20.39 1.29
CA ALA A 550 -22.81 -19.60 1.82
C ALA A 550 -22.33 -20.08 3.21
N LEU A 551 -23.20 -20.78 3.96
CA LEU A 551 -22.87 -21.39 5.25
C LEU A 551 -22.21 -22.76 5.11
N GLY A 552 -21.81 -23.18 3.89
CA GLY A 552 -21.20 -24.49 3.63
C GLY A 552 -19.96 -24.82 4.47
N GLY A 553 -19.18 -23.81 4.88
CA GLY A 553 -18.07 -23.96 5.83
C GLY A 553 -18.48 -24.42 7.25
N TYR A 554 -19.76 -24.30 7.59
CA TYR A 554 -20.40 -24.73 8.84
C TYR A 554 -21.37 -25.91 8.61
N GLY A 555 -21.21 -26.65 7.50
CA GLY A 555 -22.15 -27.73 7.12
C GLY A 555 -23.46 -27.24 6.48
N GLY A 556 -23.54 -25.97 6.08
CA GLY A 556 -24.69 -25.39 5.36
C GLY A 556 -25.85 -24.95 6.26
N THR A 557 -25.80 -25.22 7.58
CA THR A 557 -26.81 -24.80 8.56
C THR A 557 -26.13 -24.38 9.87
N VAL A 558 -26.52 -23.22 10.40
CA VAL A 558 -26.06 -22.71 11.70
C VAL A 558 -27.21 -22.70 12.72
N THR A 559 -26.87 -22.74 14.01
CA THR A 559 -27.82 -22.67 15.13
C THR A 559 -27.58 -21.41 15.96
N LEU A 560 -28.65 -20.70 16.29
CA LEU A 560 -28.70 -19.50 17.12
C LEU A 560 -29.34 -19.84 18.45
N ASN A 561 -28.61 -19.64 19.54
CA ASN A 561 -29.08 -19.87 20.91
C ASN A 561 -29.50 -18.53 21.56
N PRO A 562 -30.58 -18.47 22.37
CA PRO A 562 -31.05 -17.23 22.99
C PRO A 562 -30.01 -16.57 23.90
N ASN A 563 -29.57 -15.36 23.55
CA ASN A 563 -28.67 -14.53 24.37
C ASN A 563 -29.43 -13.39 25.04
N GLY A 564 -29.09 -13.05 26.30
CA GLY A 564 -29.80 -12.03 27.08
C GLY A 564 -31.31 -12.29 27.30
N TYR A 565 -31.75 -13.53 27.05
CA TYR A 565 -33.16 -13.92 27.11
C TYR A 565 -33.53 -14.39 28.52
N THR A 566 -34.46 -13.68 29.17
CA THR A 566 -35.15 -14.18 30.35
C THR A 566 -36.34 -15.03 29.90
N PRO A 567 -36.34 -16.36 30.11
CA PRO A 567 -37.50 -17.19 29.80
C PRO A 567 -38.67 -16.86 30.72
N PRO A 568 -39.93 -17.05 30.26
CA PRO A 568 -41.09 -16.89 31.13
C PRO A 568 -41.03 -17.87 32.31
N THR A 569 -41.46 -17.42 33.49
CA THR A 569 -41.67 -18.29 34.65
C THR A 569 -43.15 -18.55 34.84
N LEU A 570 -43.49 -19.80 35.19
CA LEU A 570 -44.85 -20.23 35.45
C LEU A 570 -44.86 -21.10 36.70
N ILE A 571 -45.69 -20.72 37.66
CA ILE A 571 -46.03 -21.52 38.83
C ILE A 571 -47.52 -21.80 38.74
N SER A 572 -47.89 -23.07 38.64
CA SER A 572 -49.27 -23.53 38.65
C SER A 572 -49.48 -24.51 39.79
N GLU A 573 -50.56 -24.34 40.55
CA GLU A 573 -51.08 -25.38 41.43
C GLU A 573 -52.49 -25.70 40.91
N ASN A 574 -52.65 -26.90 40.32
CA ASN A 574 -53.91 -27.42 39.80
C ASN A 574 -54.37 -28.60 40.65
N ASN A 575 -55.66 -28.67 40.98
CA ASN A 575 -56.24 -29.87 41.59
C ASN A 575 -57.67 -30.12 41.11
N ASP A 576 -57.87 -31.15 40.29
CA ASP A 576 -59.21 -31.47 39.77
C ASP A 576 -60.22 -31.98 40.86
N SER A 577 -59.82 -32.02 42.14
CA SER A 577 -60.71 -32.29 43.27
C SER A 577 -61.27 -31.02 43.93
N VAL A 578 -62.59 -30.90 43.91
CA VAL A 578 -63.38 -29.90 44.66
C VAL A 578 -62.98 -29.79 46.15
N ASN A 579 -62.44 -30.87 46.71
CA ASN A 579 -61.96 -30.93 48.10
C ASN A 579 -60.72 -30.08 48.39
N SER A 580 -60.24 -29.33 47.40
CA SER A 580 -59.13 -28.39 47.51
C SER A 580 -59.46 -26.95 47.08
N HIS A 581 -60.69 -26.69 46.60
CA HIS A 581 -61.12 -25.41 46.02
C HIS A 581 -62.20 -24.66 46.78
N VAL A 582 -62.72 -25.32 47.77
CA VAL A 582 -63.80 -24.86 48.63
C VAL A 582 -63.32 -25.25 50.02
N HIS A 583 -63.66 -24.54 51.06
CA HIS A 583 -63.06 -24.69 52.39
C HIS A 583 -64.11 -24.23 53.42
N PRO A 584 -65.11 -25.08 53.72
CA PRO A 584 -66.14 -24.76 54.69
C PRO A 584 -65.55 -24.44 56.05
N GLN A 585 -66.17 -23.46 56.70
CA GLN A 585 -65.58 -22.80 57.85
C GLN A 585 -65.73 -23.62 59.14
N PRO A 586 -64.80 -23.46 60.11
CA PRO A 586 -64.90 -24.13 61.39
C PRO A 586 -66.20 -23.74 62.13
N CYS A 587 -67.19 -24.63 62.08
CA CYS A 587 -68.44 -24.52 62.84
C CYS A 587 -68.32 -25.31 64.15
N SER A 588 -68.63 -24.67 65.28
CA SER A 588 -68.90 -25.37 66.53
C SER A 588 -70.36 -25.84 66.56
N GLY A 589 -70.65 -26.86 67.39
CA GLY A 589 -72.05 -27.16 67.75
C GLY A 589 -72.71 -25.96 68.42
N VAL A 590 -74.02 -25.82 68.25
CA VAL A 590 -74.80 -24.69 68.77
C VAL A 590 -75.67 -25.17 69.93
N ASP A 591 -75.49 -24.54 71.09
CA ASP A 591 -76.33 -24.74 72.25
C ASP A 591 -77.36 -23.60 72.36
N LEU A 592 -78.64 -23.94 72.33
CA LEU A 592 -79.75 -22.99 72.50
C LEU A 592 -80.30 -22.99 73.93
N GLY A 593 -79.71 -23.76 74.85
CA GLY A 593 -80.09 -23.80 76.26
C GLY A 593 -81.43 -24.50 76.52
N THR A 594 -82.05 -24.18 77.66
CA THR A 594 -83.24 -24.85 78.18
C THR A 594 -84.48 -23.95 78.17
N GLN A 595 -85.64 -24.49 77.81
CA GLN A 595 -86.94 -23.80 77.82
C GLN A 595 -88.03 -24.65 78.50
N THR A 596 -88.78 -24.05 79.42
CA THR A 596 -89.91 -24.71 80.10
C THR A 596 -91.15 -24.79 79.22
N VAL A 597 -91.86 -25.92 79.26
CA VAL A 597 -93.10 -26.17 78.50
C VAL A 597 -94.17 -26.80 79.42
N PRO A 598 -95.17 -26.03 79.88
CA PRO A 598 -96.21 -26.54 80.78
C PRO A 598 -97.35 -27.25 80.05
N GLY A 599 -97.88 -28.30 80.67
CA GLY A 599 -99.10 -29.02 80.29
C GLY A 599 -100.05 -29.17 81.47
N GLY A 600 -101.34 -29.42 81.20
CA GLY A 600 -102.38 -29.59 82.21
C GLY A 600 -102.41 -31.00 82.80
N ALA A 601 -103.46 -31.75 82.45
CA ALA A 601 -103.69 -33.12 82.94
C ALA A 601 -102.81 -34.21 82.27
N THR A 602 -101.99 -33.84 81.27
CA THR A 602 -101.25 -34.75 80.37
C THR A 602 -99.92 -34.14 79.94
N GLU A 603 -98.91 -34.96 79.58
CA GLU A 603 -97.62 -34.47 79.04
C GLU A 603 -97.87 -33.54 77.83
N PRO A 604 -97.32 -32.32 77.81
CA PRO A 604 -97.47 -31.41 76.67
C PRO A 604 -96.66 -31.93 75.46
N PRO A 605 -97.13 -31.72 74.22
CA PRO A 605 -96.35 -32.04 73.03
C PRO A 605 -95.04 -31.23 73.01
N THR A 606 -93.96 -31.83 72.51
CA THR A 606 -92.68 -31.12 72.37
C THR A 606 -92.82 -30.05 71.27
N PRO A 607 -92.40 -28.78 71.51
CA PRO A 607 -92.46 -27.74 70.49
C PRO A 607 -91.68 -28.10 69.21
N VAL A 608 -92.34 -27.97 68.05
CA VAL A 608 -91.72 -28.19 66.73
C VAL A 608 -91.24 -26.84 66.18
N GLU A 609 -90.07 -26.41 66.65
CA GLU A 609 -89.49 -25.10 66.33
C GLU A 609 -88.47 -25.16 65.17
N ASP A 610 -88.76 -25.95 64.13
CA ASP A 610 -87.82 -26.23 63.03
C ASP A 610 -87.23 -24.97 62.39
N SER A 611 -88.04 -23.92 62.19
CA SER A 611 -87.59 -22.62 61.65
C SER A 611 -86.63 -21.86 62.59
N LEU A 612 -86.74 -22.06 63.91
CA LEU A 612 -85.80 -21.46 64.89
C LEU A 612 -84.47 -22.21 64.88
N PHE A 613 -84.51 -23.55 64.85
CA PHE A 613 -83.30 -24.37 64.76
C PHE A 613 -82.56 -24.11 63.45
N GLN A 614 -83.28 -23.99 62.32
CA GLN A 614 -82.71 -23.72 61.01
C GLN A 614 -82.04 -22.33 60.98
N SER A 615 -82.77 -21.28 61.36
CA SER A 615 -82.21 -19.91 61.37
C SER A 615 -81.03 -19.74 62.34
N ARG A 616 -80.97 -20.50 63.44
CA ARG A 616 -79.82 -20.54 64.34
C ARG A 616 -78.63 -21.33 63.79
N ALA A 617 -78.87 -22.43 63.08
CA ALA A 617 -77.82 -23.12 62.34
C ALA A 617 -77.21 -22.23 61.25
N GLU A 618 -78.06 -21.56 60.46
CA GLU A 618 -77.62 -20.62 59.42
C GLU A 618 -76.89 -19.39 59.99
N SER A 619 -77.17 -19.00 61.24
CA SER A 619 -76.42 -17.95 61.95
C SER A 619 -75.03 -18.41 62.42
N ALA A 620 -74.84 -19.72 62.63
CA ALA A 620 -73.57 -20.30 63.10
C ALA A 620 -72.66 -20.77 61.95
N VAL A 621 -73.24 -21.06 60.78
CA VAL A 621 -72.53 -21.44 59.56
C VAL A 621 -72.25 -20.19 58.71
N LYS A 622 -70.98 -19.77 58.70
CA LYS A 622 -70.48 -18.75 57.78
C LYS A 622 -70.57 -19.22 56.33
N GLU A 623 -70.32 -18.32 55.38
CA GLU A 623 -70.10 -18.73 53.99
C GLU A 623 -68.94 -19.70 53.85
N ASN A 624 -68.95 -20.50 52.79
CA ASN A 624 -67.76 -21.27 52.41
C ASN A 624 -66.63 -20.30 52.10
N LYS A 625 -65.42 -20.62 52.55
CA LYS A 625 -64.26 -20.12 51.81
C LYS A 625 -64.12 -20.90 50.51
N VAL A 626 -63.65 -20.24 49.46
CA VAL A 626 -63.41 -20.80 48.15
C VAL A 626 -62.15 -20.20 47.58
N ASN A 627 -61.42 -20.97 46.80
CA ASN A 627 -60.16 -20.61 46.18
C ASN A 627 -60.11 -21.20 44.78
N ASN A 628 -59.55 -20.43 43.85
CA ASN A 628 -59.27 -20.97 42.53
C ASN A 628 -58.09 -21.97 42.59
N ASP A 629 -57.80 -22.59 41.45
CA ASP A 629 -56.44 -22.99 41.12
C ASP A 629 -55.49 -21.78 41.18
N LYS A 630 -54.19 -22.04 41.29
CA LYS A 630 -53.17 -20.99 41.34
C LYS A 630 -52.45 -20.89 40.01
N VAL A 631 -52.29 -19.68 39.50
CA VAL A 631 -51.41 -19.38 38.36
C VAL A 631 -50.65 -18.09 38.65
N ILE A 632 -49.33 -18.18 38.76
CA ILE A 632 -48.43 -17.03 38.80
C ILE A 632 -47.56 -17.09 37.54
N PHE A 633 -47.60 -16.04 36.74
CA PHE A 633 -46.85 -15.90 35.49
C PHE A 633 -45.92 -14.69 35.56
N ASN A 634 -44.61 -14.88 35.40
CA ASN A 634 -43.59 -13.84 35.56
C ASN A 634 -43.70 -13.04 36.87
N GLY A 635 -44.11 -13.71 37.97
CA GLY A 635 -44.33 -13.10 39.29
C GLY A 635 -45.72 -12.45 39.47
N SER A 636 -46.49 -12.24 38.40
CA SER A 636 -47.86 -11.72 38.48
C SER A 636 -48.87 -12.83 38.71
N THR A 637 -49.69 -12.71 39.75
CA THR A 637 -50.82 -13.63 39.99
C THR A 637 -51.90 -13.44 38.92
N ILE A 638 -52.05 -14.45 38.06
CA ILE A 638 -53.11 -14.54 37.03
C ILE A 638 -54.35 -15.22 37.61
N MET A 639 -54.16 -16.19 38.51
CA MET A 639 -55.22 -16.88 39.24
C MET A 639 -54.77 -17.06 40.69
N ASP A 640 -55.52 -16.49 41.63
CA ASP A 640 -55.18 -16.52 43.06
C ASP A 640 -55.90 -17.65 43.79
N SER A 641 -55.16 -18.39 44.60
CA SER A 641 -55.65 -19.45 45.49
C SER A 641 -55.95 -18.94 46.91
N ALA A 642 -56.03 -17.62 47.12
CA ALA A 642 -56.55 -17.02 48.34
C ALA A 642 -58.01 -17.43 48.61
N GLN A 643 -58.40 -17.38 49.89
CA GLN A 643 -59.73 -17.82 50.36
C GLN A 643 -60.76 -16.68 50.40
N HIS A 644 -61.71 -16.71 49.47
CA HIS A 644 -62.82 -15.75 49.36
C HIS A 644 -64.14 -16.36 49.83
N ASP A 645 -65.11 -15.54 50.27
CA ASP A 645 -66.43 -16.04 50.67
C ASP A 645 -67.31 -16.31 49.44
N LYS A 646 -67.85 -17.53 49.32
CA LYS A 646 -68.79 -18.03 48.30
C LYS A 646 -68.29 -18.05 46.84
N THR A 647 -67.70 -16.96 46.33
CA THR A 647 -67.23 -16.85 44.94
C THR A 647 -65.79 -16.36 44.90
N ALA A 648 -64.90 -17.14 44.29
CA ALA A 648 -63.51 -16.74 44.06
C ALA A 648 -63.39 -15.81 42.83
N PRO A 649 -62.36 -14.93 42.77
CA PRO A 649 -62.21 -13.95 41.69
C PRO A 649 -62.08 -14.59 40.30
N THR A 650 -62.62 -13.93 39.29
CA THR A 650 -62.38 -14.28 37.88
C THR A 650 -60.88 -14.18 37.55
N PRO A 651 -60.27 -15.18 36.90
CA PRO A 651 -58.86 -15.16 36.56
C PRO A 651 -58.53 -14.04 35.57
N GLY A 652 -57.32 -13.51 35.67
CA GLY A 652 -56.76 -12.60 34.69
C GLY A 652 -56.42 -13.28 33.36
N ALA A 653 -56.06 -12.46 32.38
CA ALA A 653 -55.42 -12.92 31.16
C ALA A 653 -53.90 -13.02 31.38
N ILE A 654 -53.28 -14.08 30.87
CA ILE A 654 -51.83 -14.05 30.60
C ILE A 654 -51.58 -12.88 29.62
N PRO A 655 -50.58 -12.01 29.88
CA PRO A 655 -50.25 -10.91 28.98
C PRO A 655 -49.96 -11.40 27.55
N GLN A 656 -50.09 -10.50 26.58
CA GLN A 656 -49.64 -10.81 25.21
C GLN A 656 -48.10 -10.77 25.16
N PRO A 657 -47.45 -11.71 24.45
CA PRO A 657 -46.01 -11.68 24.26
C PRO A 657 -45.61 -10.53 23.33
N THR A 658 -44.33 -10.18 23.40
CA THR A 658 -43.71 -9.16 22.56
C THR A 658 -42.61 -9.78 21.70
N THR A 659 -42.31 -9.19 20.54
CA THR A 659 -41.17 -9.61 19.73
C THR A 659 -39.88 -9.47 20.55
N ILE A 660 -39.01 -10.49 20.48
CA ILE A 660 -37.68 -10.46 21.13
C ILE A 660 -36.83 -9.28 20.68
N GLY A 661 -35.97 -8.80 21.58
CA GLY A 661 -34.95 -7.80 21.26
C GLY A 661 -33.97 -8.32 20.19
N PRO A 662 -33.40 -7.43 19.36
CA PRO A 662 -32.64 -7.80 18.16
C PRO A 662 -31.32 -8.54 18.43
N ASN A 663 -30.95 -8.77 19.69
CA ASN A 663 -29.74 -9.50 20.08
C ASN A 663 -30.03 -10.91 20.60
N VAL A 664 -31.30 -11.31 20.71
CA VAL A 664 -31.68 -12.58 21.35
C VAL A 664 -31.33 -13.79 20.49
N LEU A 665 -31.77 -13.83 19.22
CA LEU A 665 -31.37 -14.86 18.25
C LEU A 665 -30.50 -14.22 17.17
N TYR A 666 -29.30 -13.79 17.56
CA TYR A 666 -28.33 -13.12 16.70
C TYR A 666 -26.94 -13.73 16.85
N GLN A 667 -26.26 -14.00 15.73
CA GLN A 667 -24.84 -14.33 15.71
C GLN A 667 -24.19 -13.86 14.40
N GLY A 668 -23.04 -13.21 14.52
CA GLY A 668 -22.16 -12.82 13.39
C GLY A 668 -20.90 -13.68 13.31
N GLY A 669 -20.04 -13.37 12.34
CA GLY A 669 -18.74 -14.03 12.16
C GLY A 669 -18.78 -15.32 11.34
N TYR A 670 -19.86 -15.61 10.62
CA TYR A 670 -19.94 -16.79 9.75
C TYR A 670 -19.19 -16.55 8.44
N VAL A 671 -17.90 -16.89 8.39
CA VAL A 671 -17.02 -16.67 7.22
C VAL A 671 -17.42 -17.59 6.06
N ILE A 672 -17.62 -17.02 4.88
CA ILE A 672 -17.93 -17.76 3.65
C ILE A 672 -16.65 -18.46 3.17
N SER A 673 -16.66 -19.79 3.14
CA SER A 673 -15.49 -20.61 2.80
C SER A 673 -14.98 -20.34 1.38
N LYS A 674 -13.66 -20.20 1.24
CA LYS A 674 -12.95 -20.13 -0.06
C LYS A 674 -13.21 -21.34 -0.98
N THR A 675 -13.70 -22.46 -0.45
CA THR A 675 -14.07 -23.64 -1.25
C THR A 675 -15.42 -23.52 -1.97
N LEU A 676 -16.20 -22.47 -1.71
CA LEU A 676 -17.50 -22.23 -2.34
C LEU A 676 -17.35 -21.40 -3.61
N VAL A 677 -17.52 -22.04 -4.77
CA VAL A 677 -17.53 -21.38 -6.08
C VAL A 677 -18.62 -20.32 -6.18
N ASN A 678 -18.42 -19.32 -7.05
CA ASN A 678 -19.44 -18.30 -7.32
C ASN A 678 -20.79 -18.94 -7.72
N LYS A 679 -21.88 -18.47 -7.10
CA LYS A 679 -23.22 -19.03 -7.28
C LYS A 679 -24.29 -18.01 -6.87
N ALA A 680 -25.11 -17.57 -7.84
CA ALA A 680 -26.15 -16.56 -7.63
C ALA A 680 -27.41 -17.10 -6.93
N ASN A 681 -28.15 -16.18 -6.29
CA ASN A 681 -29.54 -16.37 -5.84
C ASN A 681 -29.80 -17.62 -4.98
N GLN A 682 -28.86 -17.99 -4.10
CA GLN A 682 -29.03 -19.14 -3.23
C GLN A 682 -30.01 -18.82 -2.09
N PRO A 683 -31.12 -19.56 -1.94
CA PRO A 683 -32.15 -19.25 -0.96
C PRO A 683 -31.66 -19.50 0.46
N THR A 684 -32.08 -18.64 1.38
CA THR A 684 -31.92 -18.87 2.83
C THR A 684 -33.22 -19.42 3.39
N THR A 685 -33.15 -20.45 4.22
CA THR A 685 -34.29 -20.98 4.98
C THR A 685 -33.93 -21.08 6.46
N GLY A 686 -34.91 -21.38 7.32
CA GLY A 686 -34.66 -21.54 8.75
C GLY A 686 -35.90 -21.86 9.56
N LYS A 687 -35.71 -22.29 10.81
CA LYS A 687 -36.76 -22.63 11.77
C LYS A 687 -36.49 -22.01 13.15
N ILE A 688 -37.55 -21.58 13.84
CA ILE A 688 -37.50 -21.20 15.26
C ILE A 688 -38.18 -22.27 16.12
N TYR A 689 -37.62 -22.56 17.30
CA TYR A 689 -38.01 -23.65 18.18
C TYR A 689 -38.45 -23.12 19.54
N TYR A 690 -39.55 -23.67 20.06
CA TYR A 690 -40.22 -23.27 21.28
C TYR A 690 -40.50 -24.50 22.17
N THR A 691 -39.95 -24.49 23.39
CA THR A 691 -40.05 -25.61 24.34
C THR A 691 -41.04 -25.29 25.46
N LEU A 692 -41.89 -26.27 25.78
CA LEU A 692 -42.90 -26.15 26.83
C LEU A 692 -42.22 -26.07 28.21
N ILE A 693 -42.65 -25.13 29.05
CA ILE A 693 -42.04 -24.96 30.39
C ILE A 693 -42.75 -25.81 31.47
N PRO A 694 -42.07 -26.13 32.59
CA PRO A 694 -42.72 -26.69 33.78
C PRO A 694 -43.85 -25.78 34.30
N GLY A 695 -44.84 -26.36 34.98
CA GLY A 695 -46.06 -25.65 35.37
C GLY A 695 -47.13 -25.55 34.27
N ASN A 696 -46.95 -26.28 33.16
CA ASN A 696 -48.03 -26.51 32.21
C ASN A 696 -49.04 -27.53 32.78
N ILE A 697 -50.33 -27.37 32.47
CA ILE A 697 -51.41 -28.26 32.90
C ILE A 697 -52.18 -28.70 31.66
N LYS A 698 -52.28 -30.02 31.45
CA LYS A 698 -52.97 -30.64 30.30
C LYS A 698 -52.43 -30.15 28.93
N GLY A 699 -51.18 -29.67 28.88
CA GLY A 699 -50.54 -29.09 27.70
C GLY A 699 -50.00 -30.12 26.70
N GLY A 700 -49.69 -29.66 25.48
CA GLY A 700 -49.17 -30.48 24.39
C GLY A 700 -47.65 -30.67 24.39
N ALA A 701 -47.04 -30.64 23.21
CA ALA A 701 -45.60 -30.82 22.99
C ALA A 701 -44.91 -29.56 22.45
N ASP A 702 -43.58 -29.57 22.43
CA ASP A 702 -42.70 -28.56 21.82
C ASP A 702 -43.09 -28.24 20.37
N LYS A 703 -42.90 -26.98 19.97
CA LYS A 703 -43.32 -26.46 18.66
C LYS A 703 -42.12 -25.91 17.87
N ASN A 704 -42.15 -26.05 16.55
CA ASN A 704 -41.21 -25.38 15.65
C ASN A 704 -41.96 -24.75 14.45
N PHE A 705 -41.43 -23.64 13.95
CA PHE A 705 -42.07 -22.84 12.90
C PHE A 705 -41.04 -22.37 11.89
N ASP A 706 -41.41 -22.31 10.61
CA ASP A 706 -40.54 -21.81 9.54
C ASP A 706 -40.41 -20.28 9.62
N ILE A 707 -39.22 -19.77 9.30
CA ILE A 707 -38.87 -18.35 9.38
C ILE A 707 -39.15 -17.68 8.03
N ASN A 708 -39.98 -16.63 8.03
CA ASN A 708 -40.46 -15.97 6.81
C ASN A 708 -39.60 -14.75 6.44
N GLY A 709 -39.61 -14.38 5.15
CA GLY A 709 -38.94 -13.16 4.67
C GLY A 709 -37.41 -13.22 4.63
N MET A 710 -36.80 -14.41 4.74
CA MET A 710 -35.36 -14.60 4.63
C MET A 710 -34.85 -14.21 3.22
N ASN A 711 -33.79 -13.41 3.15
CA ASN A 711 -33.18 -12.98 1.88
C ASN A 711 -32.38 -14.12 1.18
N SER A 712 -32.13 -13.97 -0.11
CA SER A 712 -31.19 -14.83 -0.85
C SER A 712 -29.74 -14.35 -0.66
N ILE A 713 -28.78 -15.18 -1.10
CA ILE A 713 -27.35 -14.82 -1.17
C ILE A 713 -26.77 -15.23 -2.52
N THR A 714 -26.09 -14.28 -3.17
CA THR A 714 -25.22 -14.51 -4.32
C THR A 714 -23.78 -14.56 -3.83
N VAL A 715 -23.16 -15.74 -3.85
CA VAL A 715 -21.71 -15.85 -3.64
C VAL A 715 -21.02 -15.39 -4.92
N HIS A 716 -20.22 -14.35 -4.84
CA HIS A 716 -19.47 -13.80 -5.97
C HIS A 716 -18.14 -13.26 -5.45
N THR A 717 -17.04 -13.89 -5.85
CA THR A 717 -15.68 -13.48 -5.50
C THR A 717 -15.07 -12.71 -6.68
N PRO A 718 -14.88 -11.39 -6.56
CA PRO A 718 -14.43 -10.52 -7.65
C PRO A 718 -12.91 -10.56 -7.84
N VAL A 719 -12.49 -10.50 -9.10
CA VAL A 719 -11.12 -10.26 -9.56
C VAL A 719 -11.13 -9.33 -10.77
N VAL A 720 -10.03 -8.61 -10.94
CA VAL A 720 -9.79 -7.67 -12.04
C VAL A 720 -8.41 -7.90 -12.65
N ASP A 721 -8.27 -7.62 -13.93
CA ASP A 721 -7.04 -7.71 -14.70
C ASP A 721 -6.92 -6.49 -15.64
N TYR A 722 -6.55 -5.35 -15.08
CA TYR A 722 -6.23 -4.12 -15.82
C TYR A 722 -4.72 -4.03 -16.14
N SER A 723 -4.12 -5.15 -16.52
CA SER A 723 -2.68 -5.26 -16.75
C SER A 723 -2.14 -4.35 -17.85
N TYR A 724 -0.83 -4.09 -17.80
CA TYR A 724 -0.09 -3.39 -18.85
C TYR A 724 1.38 -3.84 -18.88
N VAL A 725 2.09 -3.45 -19.94
CA VAL A 725 3.53 -3.73 -20.13
C VAL A 725 4.33 -2.45 -20.36
N SER A 726 5.65 -2.52 -20.20
CA SER A 726 6.61 -1.49 -20.65
C SER A 726 6.52 -1.24 -22.15
N ASN A 727 6.90 -0.05 -22.61
CA ASN A 727 6.91 0.30 -24.02
C ASN A 727 8.20 1.03 -24.41
N ASP A 728 9.19 0.27 -24.90
CA ASP A 728 10.51 0.71 -25.36
C ASP A 728 10.48 1.57 -26.65
N SER A 729 9.39 2.30 -26.86
CA SER A 729 9.21 3.29 -27.92
C SER A 729 10.36 4.30 -28.04
N ALA A 730 10.95 4.72 -26.92
CA ALA A 730 12.14 5.57 -26.88
C ALA A 730 13.42 4.90 -27.43
N PHE A 731 13.42 3.57 -27.58
CA PHE A 731 14.50 2.75 -28.15
C PHE A 731 14.11 2.18 -29.53
N ASN A 732 12.92 2.52 -30.05
CA ASN A 732 12.38 1.95 -31.28
C ASN A 732 13.00 2.61 -32.53
N GLN A 733 14.04 1.95 -33.04
CA GLN A 733 14.80 2.36 -34.22
C GLN A 733 14.11 2.06 -35.56
N LYS A 734 12.92 1.43 -35.60
CA LYS A 734 12.26 1.13 -36.89
C LYS A 734 11.97 2.41 -37.68
N THR A 735 12.21 2.39 -38.99
CA THR A 735 11.74 3.44 -39.92
C THR A 735 10.24 3.69 -39.73
N ASN A 736 9.46 2.59 -39.75
CA ASN A 736 8.01 2.55 -39.58
C ASN A 736 7.63 1.69 -38.35
N PRO A 737 7.51 2.27 -37.13
CA PRO A 737 7.02 1.60 -35.94
C PRO A 737 5.54 1.23 -36.02
N ASN A 738 5.14 0.20 -35.27
CA ASN A 738 3.73 -0.12 -35.05
C ASN A 738 3.21 0.54 -33.76
N TYR A 739 2.67 1.77 -33.83
CA TYR A 739 2.25 2.52 -32.63
C TYR A 739 0.99 1.99 -31.93
N SER A 740 0.26 1.03 -32.49
CA SER A 740 -0.89 0.37 -31.82
C SER A 740 -0.47 -0.83 -30.95
N ARG A 741 0.84 -1.11 -30.82
CA ARG A 741 1.39 -2.25 -30.09
C ARG A 741 2.59 -1.76 -29.27
N ASN A 742 2.83 -2.36 -28.10
CA ASN A 742 3.93 -1.91 -27.23
C ASN A 742 5.27 -2.38 -27.80
N ALA A 743 6.25 -1.49 -27.91
CA ALA A 743 7.57 -1.87 -28.41
C ALA A 743 8.34 -2.65 -27.34
N PHE A 744 8.79 -3.86 -27.67
CA PHE A 744 9.74 -4.66 -26.90
C PHE A 744 11.04 -4.75 -27.71
N VAL A 745 12.12 -4.15 -27.21
CA VAL A 745 13.39 -4.09 -27.94
C VAL A 745 14.32 -5.22 -27.48
N LEU A 746 14.99 -5.90 -28.42
CA LEU A 746 15.84 -7.05 -28.11
C LEU A 746 17.00 -6.71 -27.16
N ASP A 747 17.28 -7.62 -26.22
CA ASP A 747 18.28 -7.47 -25.15
C ASP A 747 17.95 -6.37 -24.11
N ARG A 748 16.67 -6.05 -23.91
CA ARG A 748 16.19 -5.13 -22.87
C ARG A 748 15.21 -5.80 -21.88
N PRO A 749 15.07 -5.26 -20.65
CA PRO A 749 14.09 -5.73 -19.69
C PRO A 749 12.67 -5.36 -20.13
N ILE A 750 11.76 -6.33 -20.05
CA ILE A 750 10.32 -6.16 -20.19
C ILE A 750 9.72 -6.08 -18.78
N THR A 751 8.93 -5.03 -18.51
CA THR A 751 8.14 -4.95 -17.28
C THR A 751 6.69 -5.32 -17.58
N VAL A 752 6.09 -6.15 -16.73
CA VAL A 752 4.66 -6.48 -16.76
C VAL A 752 4.05 -6.15 -15.41
N THR A 753 2.94 -5.42 -15.41
CA THR A 753 2.17 -5.08 -14.19
C THR A 753 0.75 -5.63 -14.32
N ILE A 754 0.30 -6.38 -13.31
CA ILE A 754 -1.05 -6.92 -13.16
C ILE A 754 -1.64 -6.37 -11.84
N PRO A 755 -2.31 -5.21 -11.86
CA PRO A 755 -2.83 -4.59 -10.64
C PRO A 755 -4.04 -5.38 -10.11
N THR A 756 -4.20 -5.44 -8.78
CA THR A 756 -5.43 -5.91 -8.11
C THR A 756 -6.45 -4.79 -7.91
N THR A 757 -6.08 -3.55 -8.24
CA THR A 757 -6.96 -2.38 -8.25
C THR A 757 -7.64 -2.23 -9.61
N GLY A 758 -8.96 -2.01 -9.60
CA GLY A 758 -9.71 -1.80 -10.83
C GLY A 758 -11.21 -1.67 -10.61
N GLN A 759 -11.93 -1.41 -11.70
CA GLN A 759 -13.39 -1.33 -11.72
C GLN A 759 -14.01 -2.74 -11.83
N HIS A 760 -15.05 -3.00 -11.03
CA HIS A 760 -15.93 -4.16 -11.17
C HIS A 760 -17.39 -3.69 -11.28
N ASN A 761 -18.38 -4.55 -11.00
CA ASN A 761 -19.78 -4.13 -10.84
C ASN A 761 -19.93 -3.02 -9.77
N ASN A 762 -20.84 -2.08 -9.97
CA ASN A 762 -21.13 -1.01 -8.98
C ASN A 762 -22.09 -1.47 -7.87
N TYR A 763 -21.87 -2.67 -7.32
CA TYR A 763 -22.59 -3.18 -6.15
C TYR A 763 -21.98 -2.62 -4.85
N LEU A 764 -22.74 -2.62 -3.76
CA LEU A 764 -22.22 -2.27 -2.44
C LEU A 764 -21.07 -3.23 -2.07
N GLY A 765 -19.90 -2.68 -1.78
CA GLY A 765 -18.66 -3.41 -1.51
C GLY A 765 -17.77 -3.66 -2.74
N TYR A 766 -18.21 -3.30 -3.94
CA TYR A 766 -17.49 -3.46 -5.21
C TYR A 766 -17.08 -2.07 -5.76
N GLY A 767 -17.31 -1.77 -7.04
CA GLY A 767 -16.92 -0.51 -7.69
C GLY A 767 -15.45 -0.49 -8.15
N ASN A 768 -14.80 0.68 -8.07
CA ASN A 768 -13.37 0.82 -8.33
C ASN A 768 -12.58 0.75 -7.01
N ARG A 769 -11.88 -0.37 -6.78
CA ARG A 769 -11.18 -0.63 -5.50
C ARG A 769 -10.08 -1.69 -5.65
N ASP A 770 -9.32 -1.93 -4.58
CA ASP A 770 -8.44 -3.09 -4.48
C ASP A 770 -9.22 -4.39 -4.16
N TYR A 771 -8.84 -5.44 -4.88
CA TYR A 771 -9.37 -6.80 -4.79
C TYR A 771 -8.32 -7.83 -4.34
N ALA A 772 -7.12 -7.42 -3.93
CA ALA A 772 -6.03 -8.33 -3.53
C ALA A 772 -6.42 -9.40 -2.50
N LYS A 773 -7.37 -9.09 -1.59
CA LYS A 773 -7.93 -10.04 -0.61
C LYS A 773 -8.53 -11.30 -1.27
N TYR A 774 -9.07 -11.18 -2.48
CA TYR A 774 -9.85 -12.21 -3.17
C TYR A 774 -9.11 -12.85 -4.35
N THR A 775 -7.93 -12.34 -4.71
CA THR A 775 -7.10 -12.87 -5.79
C THR A 775 -6.13 -13.91 -5.24
N LYS A 776 -6.25 -15.17 -5.69
CA LYS A 776 -5.37 -16.28 -5.30
C LYS A 776 -4.06 -16.29 -6.05
N ASP A 777 -4.09 -15.91 -7.33
CA ASP A 777 -2.91 -15.86 -8.18
C ASP A 777 -3.12 -14.83 -9.31
N ARG A 778 -2.02 -14.26 -9.81
CA ARG A 778 -1.96 -13.43 -11.02
C ARG A 778 -0.88 -13.99 -11.90
N GLN A 779 -1.19 -14.24 -13.16
CA GLN A 779 -0.28 -14.94 -14.06
C GLN A 779 -0.09 -14.20 -15.38
N VAL A 780 1.11 -14.28 -15.94
CA VAL A 780 1.44 -13.84 -17.31
C VAL A 780 1.88 -15.03 -18.16
N GLN A 781 1.63 -14.97 -19.47
CA GLN A 781 2.09 -15.93 -20.47
C GLN A 781 2.53 -15.15 -21.72
N PHE A 782 3.68 -15.54 -22.28
CA PHE A 782 4.27 -14.94 -23.47
C PHE A 782 4.19 -15.92 -24.66
N GLU A 783 3.96 -15.41 -25.87
CA GLU A 783 4.05 -16.19 -27.12
C GLU A 783 5.51 -16.49 -27.55
N PHE A 784 6.49 -15.94 -26.83
CA PHE A 784 7.92 -16.15 -26.99
C PHE A 784 8.56 -16.53 -25.64
N GLY A 785 9.79 -17.05 -25.67
CA GLY A 785 10.51 -17.45 -24.45
C GLY A 785 11.08 -16.24 -23.71
N VAL A 786 11.04 -16.26 -22.38
CA VAL A 786 11.55 -15.17 -21.53
C VAL A 786 12.44 -15.70 -20.42
N PHE A 787 13.29 -14.84 -19.87
CA PHE A 787 14.04 -15.12 -18.65
C PHE A 787 13.47 -14.36 -17.46
N THR A 788 13.54 -14.97 -16.26
CA THR A 788 13.27 -14.26 -14.99
C THR A 788 14.52 -13.64 -14.37
N ARG A 789 15.72 -13.94 -14.88
CA ARG A 789 17.00 -13.33 -14.49
C ARG A 789 17.88 -13.08 -15.71
N PRO A 790 18.64 -11.97 -15.78
CA PRO A 790 19.48 -11.70 -16.93
C PRO A 790 20.64 -12.70 -16.99
N ASN A 791 20.94 -13.22 -18.18
CA ASN A 791 22.07 -14.12 -18.46
C ASN A 791 22.09 -15.45 -17.68
N ASP A 792 20.93 -15.94 -17.20
CA ASP A 792 20.81 -17.19 -16.44
C ASP A 792 19.94 -18.22 -17.19
N ASN A 793 20.59 -19.22 -17.81
CA ASN A 793 19.93 -20.30 -18.55
C ASN A 793 19.01 -21.20 -17.69
N SER A 794 19.16 -21.20 -16.36
CA SER A 794 18.25 -21.91 -15.46
C SER A 794 16.94 -21.13 -15.19
N SER A 795 16.94 -19.82 -15.48
CA SER A 795 15.79 -18.92 -15.29
C SER A 795 14.88 -18.79 -16.53
N TYR A 796 15.16 -19.57 -17.59
CA TYR A 796 14.44 -19.55 -18.86
C TYR A 796 13.06 -20.21 -18.74
N ILE A 797 12.06 -19.54 -19.29
CA ILE A 797 10.67 -19.99 -19.34
C ILE A 797 10.26 -20.09 -20.82
N PRO A 798 9.87 -21.29 -21.30
CA PRO A 798 9.45 -21.49 -22.68
C PRO A 798 8.18 -20.72 -23.07
N PRO A 799 7.99 -20.43 -24.39
CA PRO A 799 6.73 -19.89 -24.92
C PRO A 799 5.50 -20.67 -24.44
N GLY A 800 4.38 -19.98 -24.22
CA GLY A 800 3.12 -20.61 -23.81
C GLY A 800 3.08 -21.10 -22.36
N THR A 801 4.09 -20.81 -21.53
CA THR A 801 4.08 -21.13 -20.09
C THR A 801 3.40 -20.02 -19.29
N TRP A 802 2.50 -20.37 -18.36
CA TRP A 802 1.95 -19.42 -17.39
C TRP A 802 2.90 -19.23 -16.20
N ILE A 803 3.11 -17.97 -15.79
CA ILE A 803 4.08 -17.56 -14.78
C ILE A 803 3.36 -16.79 -13.67
N SER A 804 3.36 -17.32 -12.45
CA SER A 804 2.71 -16.68 -11.28
C SER A 804 3.51 -15.51 -10.71
N PHE A 805 2.81 -14.45 -10.33
CA PHE A 805 3.37 -13.27 -9.66
C PHE A 805 3.55 -13.54 -8.15
N PRO A 806 4.65 -13.09 -7.53
CA PRO A 806 4.82 -13.16 -6.08
C PRO A 806 3.70 -12.43 -5.31
N GLN A 807 3.33 -12.98 -4.16
CA GLN A 807 2.31 -12.35 -3.30
C GLN A 807 2.76 -10.96 -2.86
N GLY A 808 1.89 -9.96 -3.03
CA GLY A 808 2.19 -8.55 -2.73
C GLY A 808 2.95 -7.79 -3.82
N GLN A 809 3.45 -8.44 -4.88
CA GLN A 809 4.05 -7.76 -6.03
C GLN A 809 3.05 -7.71 -7.20
N ASP A 810 2.68 -6.52 -7.62
CA ASP A 810 1.85 -6.32 -8.83
C ASP A 810 2.67 -6.25 -10.12
N THR A 811 3.98 -6.07 -10.01
CA THR A 811 4.90 -5.80 -11.12
C THR A 811 6.06 -6.80 -11.12
N MET A 812 6.39 -7.34 -12.29
CA MET A 812 7.54 -8.21 -12.51
C MET A 812 8.38 -7.73 -13.70
N VAL A 813 9.69 -7.99 -13.64
CA VAL A 813 10.64 -7.74 -14.73
C VAL A 813 11.10 -9.07 -15.32
N PHE A 814 11.04 -9.17 -16.63
CA PHE A 814 11.50 -10.28 -17.46
C PHE A 814 12.59 -9.79 -18.43
N TYR A 815 13.39 -10.70 -18.96
CA TYR A 815 14.46 -10.36 -19.91
C TYR A 815 14.25 -11.14 -21.21
N MET A 816 14.22 -10.44 -22.34
CA MET A 816 13.95 -11.05 -23.64
C MET A 816 15.23 -11.61 -24.28
N PRO A 817 15.27 -12.90 -24.66
CA PRO A 817 16.41 -13.47 -25.37
C PRO A 817 16.65 -12.79 -26.73
N VAL A 818 17.91 -12.52 -27.07
CA VAL A 818 18.27 -11.94 -28.38
C VAL A 818 17.82 -12.77 -29.59
N TRP A 819 17.56 -14.06 -29.41
CA TRP A 819 17.21 -15.00 -30.47
C TRP A 819 15.71 -15.15 -30.74
N ILE A 820 14.85 -14.40 -30.04
CA ILE A 820 13.45 -14.26 -30.47
C ILE A 820 13.43 -13.60 -31.85
N ASP A 821 12.51 -14.01 -32.70
CA ASP A 821 12.32 -13.41 -34.02
C ASP A 821 11.63 -12.05 -33.88
N GLU A 822 11.95 -11.11 -34.78
CA GLU A 822 11.27 -9.82 -34.82
C GLU A 822 9.89 -9.96 -35.47
N GLY A 823 8.86 -9.41 -34.83
CA GLY A 823 7.48 -9.53 -35.31
C GLY A 823 6.43 -9.15 -34.28
N ASP A 824 5.17 -9.39 -34.63
CA ASP A 824 4.01 -9.10 -33.80
C ASP A 824 3.63 -10.30 -32.92
N TYR A 825 3.66 -10.10 -31.61
CA TYR A 825 3.29 -11.08 -30.57
C TYR A 825 2.24 -10.52 -29.61
N ASN A 826 1.68 -11.39 -28.77
CA ASN A 826 0.83 -11.02 -27.64
C ASN A 826 1.43 -11.49 -26.31
N VAL A 827 1.08 -10.75 -25.25
CA VAL A 827 1.27 -11.14 -23.86
C VAL A 827 -0.11 -11.33 -23.25
N TYR A 828 -0.37 -12.51 -22.69
CA TYR A 828 -1.64 -12.83 -22.03
C TYR A 828 -1.48 -12.70 -20.52
N THR A 829 -2.43 -12.10 -19.85
CA THR A 829 -2.50 -12.03 -18.38
C THR A 829 -3.81 -12.60 -17.87
N ARG A 830 -3.79 -13.00 -16.59
CA ARG A 830 -5.01 -13.36 -15.85
C ARG A 830 -4.89 -13.14 -14.35
N ALA A 831 -5.98 -12.75 -13.72
CA ALA A 831 -6.15 -12.73 -12.26
C ALA A 831 -7.20 -13.79 -11.85
N ILE A 832 -6.84 -14.68 -10.92
CA ILE A 832 -7.63 -15.87 -10.57
C ILE A 832 -8.23 -15.69 -9.17
N ALA A 833 -9.56 -15.83 -9.05
CA ALA A 833 -10.28 -15.72 -7.79
C ALA A 833 -9.90 -16.83 -6.80
N GLU A 834 -9.96 -16.55 -5.51
CA GLU A 834 -9.58 -17.50 -4.47
C GLU A 834 -10.45 -18.76 -4.39
N ASN A 835 -11.69 -18.65 -4.86
CA ASN A 835 -12.64 -19.75 -4.99
C ASN A 835 -12.74 -20.33 -6.41
N ALA A 836 -11.79 -20.00 -7.30
CA ALA A 836 -11.80 -20.51 -8.66
C ALA A 836 -11.69 -22.05 -8.66
N PRO A 837 -12.66 -22.77 -9.26
CA PRO A 837 -12.60 -24.22 -9.41
C PRO A 837 -11.48 -24.65 -10.36
N ALA A 838 -11.16 -25.95 -10.42
CA ALA A 838 -10.13 -26.47 -11.32
C ALA A 838 -10.45 -26.22 -12.81
N ASN A 839 -11.73 -26.26 -13.18
CA ASN A 839 -12.24 -25.86 -14.50
C ASN A 839 -13.02 -24.56 -14.33
N PHE A 840 -12.45 -23.43 -14.72
CA PHE A 840 -13.03 -22.09 -14.60
C PHE A 840 -13.35 -21.47 -15.98
N THR A 841 -14.21 -20.45 -16.00
CA THR A 841 -14.42 -19.58 -17.16
C THR A 841 -13.87 -18.17 -16.91
N THR A 842 -13.56 -17.47 -18.00
CA THR A 842 -12.79 -16.22 -18.07
C THR A 842 -13.62 -15.05 -18.60
N GLU A 843 -13.27 -13.83 -18.22
CA GLU A 843 -13.91 -12.59 -18.70
C GLU A 843 -12.89 -11.47 -18.87
N THR A 844 -13.06 -10.64 -19.92
CA THR A 844 -12.13 -9.56 -20.25
C THR A 844 -12.13 -8.46 -19.16
N ASN A 845 -10.95 -8.07 -18.67
CA ASN A 845 -10.71 -7.05 -17.63
C ASN A 845 -11.28 -7.32 -16.21
N ALA A 846 -12.45 -7.95 -16.04
CA ALA A 846 -13.06 -8.24 -14.74
C ALA A 846 -14.10 -9.37 -14.85
N ASN A 847 -14.25 -10.21 -13.83
CA ASN A 847 -15.30 -11.24 -13.80
C ASN A 847 -16.68 -10.67 -13.41
N LEU A 848 -17.23 -9.76 -14.23
CA LEU A 848 -18.50 -9.08 -13.96
C LEU A 848 -19.68 -10.08 -13.89
N ASN A 849 -19.67 -11.13 -14.72
CA ASN A 849 -20.61 -12.24 -14.60
C ASN A 849 -20.17 -13.20 -13.49
N TRP A 850 -21.08 -13.50 -12.55
CA TRP A 850 -20.85 -14.45 -11.46
C TRP A 850 -20.44 -15.86 -11.91
N GLN A 851 -20.73 -16.25 -13.14
CA GLN A 851 -20.32 -17.54 -13.68
C GLN A 851 -18.79 -17.65 -13.84
N ASN A 852 -18.09 -16.52 -13.99
CA ASN A 852 -16.65 -16.45 -14.22
C ASN A 852 -15.86 -16.30 -12.91
N HIS A 853 -14.66 -16.89 -12.87
CA HIS A 853 -13.76 -16.85 -11.70
C HIS A 853 -12.38 -16.27 -12.02
N VAL A 854 -12.16 -15.85 -13.26
CA VAL A 854 -10.87 -15.38 -13.75
C VAL A 854 -11.09 -14.15 -14.63
N ALA A 855 -10.44 -13.04 -14.30
CA ALA A 855 -10.31 -11.90 -15.20
C ALA A 855 -9.09 -12.14 -16.11
N THR A 856 -9.18 -11.75 -17.38
CA THR A 856 -8.12 -11.93 -18.38
C THR A 856 -7.89 -10.68 -19.21
N ARG A 857 -6.67 -10.50 -19.72
CA ARG A 857 -6.34 -9.46 -20.71
C ARG A 857 -5.32 -9.96 -21.73
N THR A 858 -5.41 -9.43 -22.95
CA THR A 858 -4.44 -9.66 -24.03
C THR A 858 -3.77 -8.33 -24.37
N LEU A 859 -2.44 -8.30 -24.35
CA LEU A 859 -1.64 -7.09 -24.55
C LEU A 859 -0.79 -7.25 -25.82
N PRO A 860 -1.01 -6.43 -26.88
CA PRO A 860 -0.27 -6.53 -28.13
C PRO A 860 1.14 -5.91 -28.01
N VAL A 861 2.16 -6.63 -28.49
CA VAL A 861 3.58 -6.23 -28.39
C VAL A 861 4.37 -6.52 -29.68
N GLU A 862 5.15 -5.55 -30.17
CA GLU A 862 6.04 -5.69 -31.32
C GLU A 862 7.47 -5.95 -30.83
N VAL A 863 8.09 -7.06 -31.23
CA VAL A 863 9.49 -7.41 -30.91
C VAL A 863 10.43 -6.85 -31.98
N ILE A 864 11.41 -6.04 -31.56
CA ILE A 864 12.17 -5.13 -32.44
C ILE A 864 13.69 -5.30 -32.27
N GLY A 865 14.38 -5.40 -33.39
CA GLY A 865 15.84 -5.49 -33.49
C GLY A 865 16.56 -4.17 -33.20
N ARG A 866 17.89 -4.18 -33.27
CA ARG A 866 18.74 -3.01 -32.99
C ARG A 866 19.88 -2.85 -33.99
N VAL A 867 20.36 -1.63 -34.17
CA VAL A 867 21.63 -1.24 -34.82
C VAL A 867 22.40 -0.30 -33.88
N TYR A 868 23.68 -0.58 -33.63
CA TYR A 868 24.42 0.02 -32.49
C TYR A 868 25.95 -0.24 -32.56
N ASP A 869 26.71 0.28 -31.58
CA ASP A 869 28.16 0.10 -31.41
C ASP A 869 29.01 0.50 -32.65
N PHE A 870 28.63 1.56 -33.37
CA PHE A 870 29.45 2.11 -34.46
C PHE A 870 30.79 2.63 -33.93
N ARG A 871 31.89 2.20 -34.55
CA ARG A 871 33.24 2.54 -34.10
C ARG A 871 34.29 2.38 -35.20
N ILE A 872 35.30 3.25 -35.18
CA ILE A 872 36.50 3.14 -36.03
C ILE A 872 37.52 2.23 -35.36
N THR A 873 38.09 1.28 -36.11
CA THR A 873 38.93 0.18 -35.60
C THR A 873 40.31 0.06 -36.26
N ASP A 874 40.56 0.73 -37.39
CA ASP A 874 41.91 0.99 -37.91
C ASP A 874 41.90 2.22 -38.84
N ILE A 875 43.04 2.89 -38.96
CA ILE A 875 43.24 4.01 -39.90
C ILE A 875 44.48 3.74 -40.76
N GLY A 876 44.35 3.87 -42.08
CA GLY A 876 45.43 3.58 -43.04
C GLY A 876 46.59 4.58 -43.03
N ASP A 877 46.33 5.82 -42.60
CA ASP A 877 47.30 6.91 -42.47
C ASP A 877 48.45 6.54 -41.52
N PHE A 878 49.70 6.74 -41.98
CA PHE A 878 50.90 6.30 -41.26
C PHE A 878 51.03 6.87 -39.84
N ASN A 879 50.49 8.06 -39.58
CA ASN A 879 50.56 8.69 -38.27
C ASN A 879 49.81 7.86 -37.20
N TRP A 880 48.70 7.23 -37.58
CA TRP A 880 47.79 6.53 -36.67
C TRP A 880 48.18 5.08 -36.37
N GLN A 881 49.22 4.54 -37.01
CA GLN A 881 49.54 3.11 -36.89
C GLN A 881 49.88 2.68 -35.45
N LYS A 882 50.55 3.54 -34.66
CA LYS A 882 50.86 3.26 -33.24
C LYS A 882 49.62 3.31 -32.33
N VAL A 883 48.50 3.85 -32.80
CA VAL A 883 47.23 3.89 -32.05
C VAL A 883 46.55 2.54 -32.13
N PHE A 884 46.32 2.03 -33.35
CA PHE A 884 45.54 0.81 -33.60
C PHE A 884 46.37 -0.48 -33.62
N ARG A 885 47.71 -0.40 -33.65
CA ARG A 885 48.59 -1.55 -33.87
C ARG A 885 49.80 -1.48 -32.93
N ILE A 886 50.28 -2.63 -32.47
CA ILE A 886 51.34 -2.70 -31.43
C ILE A 886 52.69 -2.09 -31.84
N ALA A 887 52.93 -1.93 -33.14
CA ALA A 887 54.12 -1.29 -33.70
C ALA A 887 53.83 -0.81 -35.14
N PRO A 888 54.56 0.21 -35.65
CA PRO A 888 54.48 0.61 -37.06
C PRO A 888 54.71 -0.58 -38.00
N GLY A 889 53.95 -0.66 -39.09
CA GLY A 889 54.01 -1.77 -40.06
C GLY A 889 53.45 -3.12 -39.57
N SER A 890 53.24 -3.33 -38.27
CA SER A 890 52.60 -4.53 -37.73
C SER A 890 51.15 -4.64 -38.17
N SER A 891 50.64 -5.87 -38.27
CA SER A 891 49.20 -6.15 -38.41
C SER A 891 48.49 -6.39 -37.08
N THR A 892 49.22 -6.79 -36.02
CA THR A 892 48.64 -7.13 -34.72
C THR A 892 48.01 -5.89 -34.06
N PRO A 893 46.72 -5.94 -33.69
CA PRO A 893 46.02 -4.78 -33.18
C PRO A 893 46.45 -4.46 -31.73
N SER A 894 46.36 -3.20 -31.34
CA SER A 894 46.57 -2.73 -29.97
C SER A 894 45.35 -2.97 -29.06
N GLY A 895 44.17 -3.19 -29.67
CA GLY A 895 42.87 -3.20 -28.98
C GLY A 895 42.19 -1.84 -28.87
N VAL A 896 42.85 -0.75 -29.31
CA VAL A 896 42.25 0.59 -29.34
C VAL A 896 41.19 0.69 -30.45
N MET A 897 40.10 1.40 -30.16
CA MET A 897 39.01 1.71 -31.07
C MET A 897 38.41 3.07 -30.67
N TYR A 898 37.66 3.68 -31.59
CA TYR A 898 36.99 4.96 -31.38
C TYR A 898 35.47 4.78 -31.56
N PRO A 899 34.72 4.53 -30.47
CA PRO A 899 33.26 4.50 -30.48
C PRO A 899 32.66 5.90 -30.63
N VAL A 900 31.35 5.95 -30.90
CA VAL A 900 30.53 7.17 -30.94
C VAL A 900 30.80 8.15 -29.78
N GLY A 901 30.96 7.64 -28.55
CA GLY A 901 31.17 8.46 -27.36
C GLY A 901 31.48 7.62 -26.11
N ASP A 902 31.19 8.17 -24.93
CA ASP A 902 31.49 7.57 -23.61
C ASP A 902 30.49 6.49 -23.16
N LYS A 903 29.43 6.21 -23.94
CA LYS A 903 28.33 5.32 -23.56
C LYS A 903 28.11 4.17 -24.55
N GLY A 904 27.55 3.09 -24.04
CA GLY A 904 27.18 1.90 -24.81
C GLY A 904 25.74 1.96 -25.31
N ILE A 905 25.32 0.87 -25.96
CA ILE A 905 24.02 0.66 -26.62
C ILE A 905 22.78 1.25 -25.91
N ASP A 906 22.71 1.21 -24.58
CA ASP A 906 21.56 1.68 -23.78
C ASP A 906 21.80 2.97 -22.99
N GLY A 907 22.99 3.59 -23.10
CA GLY A 907 23.34 4.84 -22.41
C GLY A 907 24.16 4.68 -21.13
N THR A 908 24.54 3.45 -20.76
CA THR A 908 25.49 3.16 -19.68
C THR A 908 26.94 3.47 -20.09
N PRO A 909 27.86 3.88 -19.19
CA PRO A 909 29.24 4.15 -19.54
C PRO A 909 29.95 2.92 -20.16
N ASN A 910 30.66 3.13 -21.28
CA ASN A 910 31.36 2.06 -22.01
C ASN A 910 32.85 1.92 -21.64
N GLY A 911 33.39 2.83 -20.83
CA GLY A 911 34.79 2.86 -20.39
C GLY A 911 35.75 3.62 -21.31
N PHE A 912 35.29 4.09 -22.46
CA PHE A 912 36.01 5.01 -23.34
C PHE A 912 35.75 6.47 -22.94
N SER A 913 36.66 7.35 -23.35
CA SER A 913 36.58 8.81 -23.17
C SER A 913 37.61 9.49 -24.06
N PHE A 914 37.45 10.79 -24.32
CA PHE A 914 38.44 11.61 -25.02
C PHE A 914 39.89 11.32 -24.54
N PRO A 915 40.83 10.97 -25.45
CA PRO A 915 40.78 11.18 -26.90
C PRO A 915 40.07 10.07 -27.70
N TYR A 916 39.69 8.95 -27.09
CA TYR A 916 39.16 7.75 -27.76
C TYR A 916 37.66 7.82 -28.04
N GLU A 917 37.21 8.89 -28.70
CA GLU A 917 35.81 9.14 -29.07
C GLU A 917 35.71 9.69 -30.50
N LEU A 918 34.57 9.51 -31.16
CA LEU A 918 34.29 10.13 -32.45
C LEU A 918 33.84 11.59 -32.30
N PRO A 919 34.08 12.46 -33.30
CA PRO A 919 34.80 12.20 -34.54
C PRO A 919 36.33 12.13 -34.38
N ILE A 920 36.99 11.43 -35.31
CA ILE A 920 38.46 11.51 -35.47
C ILE A 920 38.84 12.92 -35.94
N ARG A 921 39.64 13.64 -35.15
CA ARG A 921 40.04 15.04 -35.40
C ARG A 921 41.41 15.37 -34.80
N ARG A 922 41.86 16.62 -34.97
CA ARG A 922 42.96 17.18 -34.17
C ARG A 922 42.63 17.05 -32.68
N GLY A 923 43.55 16.43 -31.95
CA GLY A 923 43.39 16.08 -30.54
C GLY A 923 42.92 14.64 -30.26
N SER A 924 42.31 13.93 -31.21
CA SER A 924 41.90 12.52 -31.01
C SER A 924 43.07 11.53 -31.03
N HIS A 925 44.28 11.98 -31.36
CA HIS A 925 45.48 11.14 -31.29
C HIS A 925 46.07 11.15 -29.87
N PRO A 926 46.23 10.00 -29.19
CA PRO A 926 46.59 9.95 -27.77
C PRO A 926 48.05 10.36 -27.49
N TYR A 927 48.95 10.19 -28.46
CA TYR A 927 50.33 10.64 -28.35
C TYR A 927 50.43 12.14 -28.65
N SER A 928 50.88 12.91 -27.65
CA SER A 928 50.81 14.38 -27.59
C SER A 928 51.50 15.13 -28.73
N GLU A 929 52.53 14.53 -29.31
CA GLU A 929 53.35 15.07 -30.39
C GLU A 929 52.63 15.08 -31.75
N TYR A 930 51.55 14.29 -31.87
CA TYR A 930 50.66 14.23 -33.05
C TYR A 930 49.33 14.98 -32.84
N LYS A 931 49.19 15.82 -31.79
CA LYS A 931 47.93 16.54 -31.50
C LYS A 931 47.42 17.46 -32.64
N ASN A 932 48.28 17.78 -33.60
CA ASN A 932 47.99 18.54 -34.83
C ASN A 932 47.44 17.69 -35.99
N VAL A 933 47.44 16.36 -35.87
CA VAL A 933 47.06 15.43 -36.94
C VAL A 933 45.54 15.29 -37.04
N ALA A 934 45.06 15.32 -38.28
CA ALA A 934 43.80 14.74 -38.73
C ALA A 934 44.12 13.86 -39.97
N ILE A 935 43.18 13.03 -40.45
CA ILE A 935 43.47 12.10 -41.55
C ILE A 935 43.71 12.86 -42.87
N LYS A 936 44.65 12.43 -43.73
CA LYS A 936 44.79 12.98 -45.10
C LYS A 936 43.82 12.32 -46.10
N THR A 937 43.36 13.06 -47.11
CA THR A 937 42.43 12.51 -48.12
C THR A 937 43.11 11.40 -48.92
N GLY A 938 42.38 10.33 -49.25
CA GLY A 938 42.93 9.12 -49.88
C GLY A 938 43.35 8.01 -48.91
N TYR A 939 43.51 8.28 -47.62
CA TYR A 939 43.57 7.20 -46.62
C TYR A 939 42.16 6.73 -46.24
N HIS A 940 42.03 5.41 -46.08
CA HIS A 940 40.82 4.79 -45.54
C HIS A 940 40.83 4.73 -44.02
N PHE A 941 39.63 4.69 -43.43
CA PHE A 941 39.40 4.19 -42.08
C PHE A 941 38.52 2.95 -42.14
N LYS A 942 38.84 1.96 -41.31
CA LYS A 942 38.05 0.74 -41.12
C LYS A 942 37.14 0.94 -39.93
N PHE A 943 35.92 0.46 -40.03
CA PHE A 943 34.93 0.55 -38.97
C PHE A 943 34.10 -0.72 -38.90
N ASP A 944 33.48 -0.93 -37.75
CA ASP A 944 32.42 -1.90 -37.58
C ASP A 944 31.28 -1.36 -36.74
N LEU A 945 30.13 -2.03 -36.87
CA LEU A 945 28.91 -1.79 -36.10
C LEU A 945 28.16 -3.11 -35.94
N LYS A 946 27.20 -3.17 -35.03
CA LYS A 946 26.48 -4.39 -34.68
C LYS A 946 24.99 -4.26 -34.95
N THR A 947 24.34 -5.40 -35.19
CA THR A 947 22.89 -5.53 -35.16
C THR A 947 22.43 -6.67 -34.25
N LYS A 948 21.18 -6.59 -33.78
CA LYS A 948 20.45 -7.62 -33.05
C LYS A 948 19.14 -7.92 -33.76
N GLY A 949 18.74 -9.19 -33.82
CA GLY A 949 17.49 -9.64 -34.43
C GLY A 949 17.68 -10.27 -35.81
N ASN A 950 16.71 -10.07 -36.70
CA ASN A 950 16.55 -10.79 -37.97
C ASN A 950 17.31 -10.10 -39.11
N MET A 951 18.63 -10.02 -38.95
CA MET A 951 19.58 -9.40 -39.88
C MET A 951 20.62 -10.41 -40.40
N PHE A 952 20.22 -11.69 -40.46
CA PHE A 952 21.06 -12.85 -40.82
C PHE A 952 20.77 -13.45 -42.21
N GLY A 953 19.83 -12.89 -42.97
CA GLY A 953 19.50 -13.29 -44.34
C GLY A 953 20.61 -13.01 -45.36
N GLN A 954 20.39 -13.43 -46.61
CA GLN A 954 21.33 -13.26 -47.73
C GLN A 954 21.34 -11.83 -48.28
N TYR A 955 20.17 -11.18 -48.37
CA TYR A 955 20.01 -9.83 -48.93
C TYR A 955 19.95 -8.74 -47.85
N ASP A 956 20.16 -9.12 -46.60
CA ASP A 956 20.27 -8.18 -45.50
C ASP A 956 21.60 -7.42 -45.61
N SER A 957 21.59 -6.14 -45.31
CA SER A 957 22.75 -5.25 -45.43
C SER A 957 22.65 -4.01 -44.54
N ILE A 958 23.76 -3.31 -44.36
CA ILE A 958 23.77 -1.95 -43.80
C ILE A 958 23.98 -0.97 -44.95
N ARG A 959 23.13 0.05 -45.06
CA ARG A 959 23.31 1.17 -45.99
C ARG A 959 23.84 2.38 -45.21
N ILE A 960 24.93 2.95 -45.71
CA ILE A 960 25.50 4.22 -45.25
C ILE A 960 25.37 5.23 -46.37
N LYS A 961 24.88 6.42 -46.06
CA LYS A 961 24.74 7.56 -46.98
C LYS A 961 25.65 8.69 -46.52
N PRO A 962 26.89 8.78 -47.03
CA PRO A 962 27.79 9.88 -46.71
C PRO A 962 27.21 11.25 -47.06
N SER A 963 27.49 12.24 -46.21
CA SER A 963 27.31 13.66 -46.46
C SER A 963 28.58 14.41 -46.09
N PHE A 964 28.82 15.56 -46.73
CA PHE A 964 30.08 16.28 -46.62
C PHE A 964 29.89 17.71 -46.16
N TYR A 965 30.70 18.11 -45.19
CA TYR A 965 30.76 19.47 -44.68
C TYR A 965 32.21 19.95 -44.70
N PHE A 966 32.43 21.24 -44.92
CA PHE A 966 33.72 21.87 -44.70
C PHE A 966 33.65 22.73 -43.44
N VAL A 967 34.73 22.73 -42.66
CA VAL A 967 34.90 23.60 -41.51
C VAL A 967 36.21 24.36 -41.63
N ASP A 968 36.15 25.70 -41.53
CA ASP A 968 37.34 26.54 -41.59
C ASP A 968 38.16 26.50 -40.29
N MET A 969 39.36 27.09 -40.29
CA MET A 969 40.22 27.14 -39.09
C MET A 969 39.66 27.98 -37.93
N ASN A 970 38.51 28.65 -38.10
CA ASN A 970 37.81 29.38 -37.04
C ASN A 970 36.68 28.53 -36.41
N GLY A 971 36.30 27.41 -37.04
CA GLY A 971 35.19 26.55 -36.64
C GLY A 971 33.89 26.74 -37.43
N ASN A 972 33.88 27.56 -38.48
CA ASN A 972 32.69 27.82 -39.29
C ASN A 972 32.35 26.62 -40.20
N ARG A 973 31.31 25.87 -39.86
CA ARG A 973 30.84 24.65 -40.56
C ARG A 973 29.82 24.99 -41.66
N GLN A 974 30.03 24.50 -42.88
CA GLN A 974 29.12 24.65 -44.04
C GLN A 974 29.01 23.33 -44.84
N PRO A 975 27.85 23.01 -45.45
CA PRO A 975 27.71 21.86 -46.33
C PRO A 975 28.47 22.07 -47.66
N VAL A 976 29.09 21.03 -48.18
CA VAL A 976 29.87 21.10 -49.43
C VAL A 976 29.49 20.03 -50.44
N ASP A 977 29.72 20.34 -51.72
CA ASP A 977 29.85 19.35 -52.78
C ASP A 977 31.33 18.99 -52.95
N LEU A 978 31.63 17.70 -53.09
CA LEU A 978 32.98 17.21 -53.32
C LEU A 978 33.18 16.81 -54.79
N TYR A 979 34.32 17.18 -55.33
CA TYR A 979 34.75 16.87 -56.69
C TYR A 979 36.11 16.16 -56.69
N TYR A 980 36.35 15.26 -57.65
CA TYR A 980 37.62 14.52 -57.77
C TYR A 980 38.07 14.38 -59.24
N HIS A 981 39.17 13.67 -59.49
CA HIS A 981 39.69 13.36 -60.83
C HIS A 981 39.76 11.87 -61.09
N ASP A 982 39.46 11.48 -62.32
CA ASP A 982 39.74 10.15 -62.86
C ASP A 982 40.60 10.29 -64.12
N PRO A 983 41.94 10.43 -63.96
CA PRO A 983 42.85 10.60 -65.10
C PRO A 983 42.83 9.38 -66.04
N ASN A 984 42.57 8.19 -65.50
CA ASN A 984 42.47 6.94 -66.29
C ASN A 984 41.26 6.97 -67.23
N ALA A 985 40.15 7.58 -66.81
CA ALA A 985 38.98 7.86 -67.65
C ALA A 985 39.07 9.19 -68.42
N GLY A 986 40.16 9.96 -68.30
CA GLY A 986 40.31 11.29 -68.88
C GLY A 986 39.35 12.35 -68.34
N LYS A 987 38.76 12.13 -67.16
CA LYS A 987 37.69 12.96 -66.58
C LYS A 987 38.20 13.79 -65.40
N TYR A 988 37.92 15.09 -65.44
CA TYR A 988 38.30 16.05 -64.41
C TYR A 988 37.07 16.67 -63.75
N PHE A 989 37.20 17.06 -62.49
CA PHE A 989 36.13 17.57 -61.63
C PHE A 989 34.81 16.77 -61.74
N ILE A 990 34.88 15.46 -61.48
CA ILE A 990 33.69 14.62 -61.32
C ILE A 990 33.09 14.92 -59.95
N LYS A 991 31.80 15.29 -59.89
CA LYS A 991 31.08 15.46 -58.63
C LYS A 991 30.74 14.09 -58.02
N VAL A 992 31.04 13.89 -56.74
CA VAL A 992 30.65 12.69 -55.97
C VAL A 992 29.13 12.51 -56.01
N GLY A 993 28.67 11.30 -56.31
CA GLY A 993 27.23 10.98 -56.41
C GLY A 993 26.50 11.63 -57.59
N SER A 994 27.23 12.11 -58.59
CA SER A 994 26.65 12.47 -59.90
C SER A 994 26.63 11.25 -60.83
N SER A 995 25.85 11.29 -61.91
CA SER A 995 25.87 10.23 -62.94
C SER A 995 27.21 10.09 -63.71
N ALA A 996 28.19 10.97 -63.44
CA ALA A 996 29.56 10.84 -63.93
C ALA A 996 30.49 10.13 -62.92
N ASP A 997 30.09 10.02 -61.65
CA ASP A 997 30.75 9.19 -60.63
C ASP A 997 30.40 7.72 -60.89
N VAL A 998 31.42 6.96 -61.27
CA VAL A 998 31.33 5.54 -61.61
C VAL A 998 32.38 4.72 -60.86
N GLN A 999 32.97 5.31 -59.82
CA GLN A 999 34.04 4.71 -59.04
C GLN A 999 33.49 3.55 -58.19
N LYS A 1000 34.30 2.50 -58.04
CA LYS A 1000 33.89 1.25 -57.39
C LYS A 1000 34.81 0.90 -56.24
N ARG A 1001 34.24 0.89 -55.04
CA ARG A 1001 34.91 0.54 -53.79
C ARG A 1001 34.60 -0.91 -53.45
N ASN A 1002 35.62 -1.66 -53.02
CA ASN A 1002 35.51 -3.05 -52.60
C ASN A 1002 36.13 -3.21 -51.21
N VAL A 1003 35.56 -4.10 -50.40
CA VAL A 1003 36.01 -4.41 -49.04
C VAL A 1003 36.22 -5.91 -48.92
N THR A 1004 37.26 -6.34 -48.19
CA THR A 1004 37.49 -7.75 -47.85
C THR A 1004 37.28 -7.93 -46.35
N LEU A 1005 36.64 -9.04 -45.95
CA LEU A 1005 36.35 -9.35 -44.55
C LEU A 1005 37.59 -9.94 -43.84
N ASP A 1006 38.21 -10.95 -44.45
CA ASP A 1006 39.51 -11.50 -44.04
C ASP A 1006 40.65 -10.66 -44.64
N ASP A 1007 40.70 -9.39 -44.23
CA ASP A 1007 41.79 -8.46 -44.55
C ASP A 1007 42.76 -8.32 -43.36
N ARG A 1008 44.05 -8.26 -43.69
CA ARG A 1008 45.18 -8.30 -42.75
C ARG A 1008 45.09 -7.25 -41.63
N LEU A 1009 44.50 -6.08 -41.89
CA LEU A 1009 44.40 -5.00 -40.91
C LEU A 1009 43.03 -4.90 -40.24
N ARG A 1010 42.03 -5.69 -40.69
CA ARG A 1010 40.71 -5.76 -40.05
C ARG A 1010 40.68 -6.68 -38.83
N ASN A 1011 41.63 -7.63 -38.75
CA ASN A 1011 41.86 -8.49 -37.58
C ASN A 1011 40.60 -9.23 -37.07
N VAL A 1012 39.73 -9.67 -37.98
CA VAL A 1012 38.56 -10.49 -37.65
C VAL A 1012 39.03 -11.83 -37.10
N PRO A 1013 38.62 -12.27 -35.88
CA PRO A 1013 39.13 -13.51 -35.32
C PRO A 1013 38.74 -14.73 -36.17
N GLN A 1014 39.70 -15.60 -36.49
CA GLN A 1014 39.46 -16.80 -37.29
C GLN A 1014 38.38 -17.70 -36.69
N GLN A 1015 38.28 -17.78 -35.35
CA GLN A 1015 37.20 -18.52 -34.70
C GLN A 1015 35.82 -17.92 -35.01
N THR A 1016 35.69 -16.59 -35.09
CA THR A 1016 34.45 -15.91 -35.47
C THR A 1016 34.09 -16.17 -36.93
N ILE A 1017 35.08 -16.21 -37.83
CA ILE A 1017 34.90 -16.62 -39.23
C ILE A 1017 34.38 -18.09 -39.28
N ASN A 1018 35.03 -19.01 -38.57
CA ASN A 1018 34.64 -20.42 -38.51
C ASN A 1018 33.24 -20.62 -37.91
N ASN A 1019 32.93 -19.95 -36.80
CA ASN A 1019 31.61 -19.96 -36.15
C ASN A 1019 30.51 -19.45 -37.10
N THR A 1020 30.81 -18.40 -37.89
CA THR A 1020 29.92 -17.86 -38.90
C THR A 1020 29.66 -18.90 -40.01
N ALA A 1021 30.70 -19.56 -40.52
CA ALA A 1021 30.56 -20.62 -41.52
C ALA A 1021 29.67 -21.78 -41.04
N SER A 1022 29.91 -22.31 -39.84
CA SER A 1022 29.10 -23.39 -39.25
C SER A 1022 27.63 -22.99 -39.04
N THR A 1023 27.40 -21.73 -38.63
CA THR A 1023 26.06 -21.17 -38.46
C THR A 1023 25.33 -21.00 -39.79
N LEU A 1024 26.00 -20.48 -40.82
CA LEU A 1024 25.46 -20.41 -42.17
C LEU A 1024 25.14 -21.81 -42.73
N ALA A 1025 26.01 -22.80 -42.51
CA ALA A 1025 25.77 -24.18 -42.91
C ALA A 1025 24.55 -24.81 -42.21
N LYS A 1026 24.30 -24.47 -40.95
CA LYS A 1026 23.11 -24.93 -40.22
C LYS A 1026 21.83 -24.25 -40.74
N LEU A 1027 21.85 -22.94 -40.98
CA LEU A 1027 20.68 -22.16 -41.40
C LEU A 1027 20.29 -22.39 -42.87
N PHE A 1028 21.27 -22.58 -43.76
CA PHE A 1028 21.08 -22.69 -45.21
C PHE A 1028 21.41 -24.09 -45.76
N GLY A 1029 21.60 -25.09 -44.89
CA GLY A 1029 21.95 -26.48 -45.24
C GLY A 1029 23.39 -26.69 -45.77
N SER A 1030 24.06 -25.62 -46.19
CA SER A 1030 25.46 -25.60 -46.64
C SER A 1030 26.01 -24.18 -46.50
N VAL A 1031 27.35 -24.00 -46.51
CA VAL A 1031 27.94 -22.64 -46.52
C VAL A 1031 27.59 -21.97 -47.85
N PRO A 1032 26.84 -20.85 -47.87
CA PRO A 1032 26.37 -20.26 -49.12
C PRO A 1032 27.50 -19.75 -50.00
N SER A 1033 27.36 -19.91 -51.32
CA SER A 1033 28.40 -19.61 -52.31
C SER A 1033 28.78 -18.11 -52.41
N TRP A 1034 27.98 -17.21 -51.81
CA TRP A 1034 28.28 -15.78 -51.67
C TRP A 1034 29.19 -15.47 -50.47
N TRP A 1035 29.23 -16.32 -49.43
CA TRP A 1035 30.06 -16.08 -48.26
C TRP A 1035 31.49 -16.55 -48.52
N LYS A 1036 32.36 -15.60 -48.91
CA LYS A 1036 33.77 -15.84 -49.25
C LYS A 1036 34.62 -14.76 -48.58
N PRO A 1037 35.00 -14.91 -47.29
CA PRO A 1037 35.58 -13.82 -46.50
C PRO A 1037 36.89 -13.25 -47.07
N GLN A 1038 37.65 -14.07 -47.80
CA GLN A 1038 38.91 -13.73 -48.48
C GLN A 1038 38.74 -13.12 -49.89
N LYS A 1039 37.51 -12.79 -50.33
CA LYS A 1039 37.26 -12.17 -51.63
C LYS A 1039 36.76 -10.73 -51.48
N PRO A 1040 37.26 -9.79 -52.29
CA PRO A 1040 36.73 -8.44 -52.32
C PRO A 1040 35.23 -8.44 -52.67
N THR A 1041 34.45 -7.79 -51.83
CA THR A 1041 33.01 -7.59 -51.97
C THR A 1041 32.77 -6.14 -52.38
N TYR A 1042 32.01 -5.92 -53.45
CA TYR A 1042 31.65 -4.57 -53.90
C TYR A 1042 30.68 -3.93 -52.91
N VAL A 1043 30.97 -2.68 -52.52
CA VAL A 1043 30.15 -1.93 -51.54
C VAL A 1043 29.54 -0.65 -52.07
N GLY A 1044 30.01 -0.08 -53.19
CA GLY A 1044 29.43 1.15 -53.74
C GLY A 1044 30.45 2.17 -54.27
N GLY A 1045 30.01 3.42 -54.35
CA GLY A 1045 30.80 4.58 -54.75
C GLY A 1045 31.27 5.39 -53.54
N TYR A 1046 31.47 6.70 -53.71
CA TYR A 1046 31.77 7.62 -52.60
C TYR A 1046 30.50 8.20 -51.94
N ASP A 1047 29.37 8.10 -52.61
CA ASP A 1047 28.05 8.64 -52.27
C ASP A 1047 27.14 7.67 -51.50
N VAL A 1048 27.43 6.36 -51.56
CA VAL A 1048 26.73 5.31 -50.82
C VAL A 1048 27.66 4.11 -50.57
N GLU A 1049 27.59 3.55 -49.36
CA GLU A 1049 28.24 2.26 -49.03
C GLU A 1049 27.16 1.27 -48.56
N LEU A 1050 27.13 0.07 -49.16
CA LEU A 1050 26.18 -1.01 -48.87
C LEU A 1050 26.96 -2.24 -48.40
N ILE A 1051 27.03 -2.43 -47.09
CA ILE A 1051 27.75 -3.52 -46.43
C ILE A 1051 26.84 -4.75 -46.46
N THR A 1052 27.11 -5.67 -47.38
CA THR A 1052 26.27 -6.86 -47.65
C THR A 1052 26.72 -8.09 -46.86
N ALA A 1053 25.89 -9.15 -46.84
CA ALA A 1053 26.11 -10.36 -46.06
C ALA A 1053 27.50 -11.07 -46.13
N PRO A 1054 28.32 -10.95 -47.21
CA PRO A 1054 29.71 -11.43 -47.20
C PRO A 1054 30.65 -10.68 -46.24
N LEU A 1055 30.27 -9.46 -45.82
CA LEU A 1055 31.00 -8.58 -44.89
C LEU A 1055 30.41 -8.62 -43.47
N ARG A 1056 29.79 -9.73 -43.11
CA ARG A 1056 29.11 -9.96 -41.83
C ARG A 1056 29.65 -11.20 -41.13
N THR A 1057 29.78 -11.12 -39.80
CA THR A 1057 30.00 -12.26 -38.92
C THR A 1057 28.88 -12.41 -37.90
N PHE A 1058 28.76 -13.62 -37.34
CA PHE A 1058 27.81 -13.97 -36.29
C PHE A 1058 28.53 -14.14 -34.95
N ILE A 1059 28.08 -13.40 -33.93
CA ILE A 1059 28.78 -13.21 -32.65
C ILE A 1059 27.89 -13.44 -31.42
N GLY A 1060 26.66 -13.94 -31.58
CA GLY A 1060 25.73 -14.17 -30.46
C GLY A 1060 26.11 -15.32 -29.51
N GLY A 1061 27.05 -16.18 -29.90
CA GLY A 1061 27.48 -17.34 -29.11
C GLY A 1061 26.51 -18.53 -29.16
N PHE A 1062 26.95 -19.67 -28.63
CA PHE A 1062 26.25 -20.97 -28.74
C PHE A 1062 25.69 -21.51 -27.41
N ASP A 1063 25.99 -20.87 -26.29
CA ASP A 1063 25.42 -21.24 -24.98
C ASP A 1063 23.92 -20.92 -24.94
N VAL A 1064 23.06 -21.91 -24.66
CA VAL A 1064 21.59 -21.76 -24.70
C VAL A 1064 20.89 -22.67 -23.68
N PRO A 1065 19.66 -22.32 -23.24
CA PRO A 1065 18.76 -23.25 -22.55
C PRO A 1065 18.45 -24.49 -23.40
N ASN A 1066 18.12 -25.60 -22.74
CA ASN A 1066 17.76 -26.85 -23.43
C ASN A 1066 16.52 -26.65 -24.34
N GLY A 1067 16.56 -27.22 -25.54
CA GLY A 1067 15.50 -27.09 -26.56
C GLY A 1067 15.58 -25.85 -27.47
N VAL A 1068 16.54 -24.94 -27.26
CA VAL A 1068 16.81 -23.79 -28.13
C VAL A 1068 17.90 -24.11 -29.17
N ASP A 1069 17.81 -23.59 -30.40
CA ASP A 1069 18.87 -23.78 -31.41
C ASP A 1069 20.06 -22.81 -31.14
N PRO A 1070 21.26 -23.33 -30.82
CA PRO A 1070 22.43 -22.49 -30.51
C PRO A 1070 22.95 -21.72 -31.74
N TYR A 1071 22.69 -22.19 -32.95
CA TYR A 1071 23.05 -21.49 -34.18
C TYR A 1071 22.09 -20.32 -34.45
N ARG A 1072 20.80 -20.43 -34.08
CA ARG A 1072 19.87 -19.29 -34.11
C ARG A 1072 20.23 -18.22 -33.08
N LYS A 1073 20.79 -18.58 -31.91
CA LYS A 1073 21.42 -17.62 -30.98
C LYS A 1073 22.66 -16.99 -31.58
N ASN A 1074 23.60 -17.76 -32.12
CA ASN A 1074 24.82 -17.17 -32.67
C ASN A 1074 24.51 -16.19 -33.83
N ALA A 1075 23.57 -16.55 -34.69
CA ALA A 1075 23.08 -15.71 -35.78
C ALA A 1075 22.26 -14.48 -35.34
N ALA A 1076 21.80 -14.41 -34.08
CA ALA A 1076 20.94 -13.35 -33.58
C ALA A 1076 21.65 -12.01 -33.36
N VAL A 1077 22.97 -12.03 -33.16
CA VAL A 1077 23.81 -10.85 -33.01
C VAL A 1077 24.86 -10.87 -34.10
N GLN A 1078 24.86 -9.83 -34.94
CA GLN A 1078 25.71 -9.75 -36.12
C GLN A 1078 26.66 -8.57 -36.01
N GLN A 1079 27.89 -8.73 -36.51
CA GLN A 1079 28.86 -7.65 -36.66
C GLN A 1079 29.13 -7.42 -38.15
N TRP A 1080 29.05 -6.15 -38.57
CA TRP A 1080 29.18 -5.72 -39.95
C TRP A 1080 30.42 -4.85 -40.10
N TYR A 1081 31.21 -5.09 -41.15
CA TYR A 1081 32.50 -4.43 -41.31
C TYR A 1081 32.54 -3.62 -42.61
N GLY A 1082 32.76 -2.31 -42.48
CA GLY A 1082 32.92 -1.39 -43.61
C GLY A 1082 34.32 -0.78 -43.67
N GLU A 1083 34.53 0.03 -44.69
CA GLU A 1083 35.80 0.75 -44.88
C GLU A 1083 35.56 1.94 -45.80
N TYR A 1084 35.71 3.16 -45.29
CA TYR A 1084 35.43 4.38 -46.03
C TYR A 1084 36.68 5.24 -46.23
N SER A 1085 36.70 5.99 -47.33
CA SER A 1085 37.82 6.82 -47.76
C SER A 1085 37.30 7.92 -48.69
N LEU A 1086 37.74 9.16 -48.49
CA LEU A 1086 37.67 10.17 -49.56
C LEU A 1086 38.71 9.85 -50.66
N PRO A 1087 38.51 10.32 -51.91
CA PRO A 1087 39.53 10.25 -52.97
C PRO A 1087 40.87 10.87 -52.53
N ALA A 1088 41.99 10.50 -53.18
CA ALA A 1088 43.31 11.06 -52.83
C ALA A 1088 43.38 12.59 -52.99
N GLN A 1089 42.93 13.11 -54.13
CA GLN A 1089 42.74 14.54 -54.37
C GLN A 1089 41.24 14.86 -54.37
N VAL A 1090 40.84 15.82 -53.52
CA VAL A 1090 39.44 16.27 -53.39
C VAL A 1090 39.38 17.79 -53.49
N TYR A 1091 38.37 18.25 -54.21
CA TYR A 1091 38.06 19.65 -54.42
C TYR A 1091 36.69 19.95 -53.81
N ALA A 1092 36.67 20.57 -52.62
CA ALA A 1092 35.45 20.95 -51.93
C ALA A 1092 34.99 22.35 -52.34
N VAL A 1093 33.69 22.51 -52.61
CA VAL A 1093 33.03 23.81 -52.87
C VAL A 1093 31.73 23.90 -52.07
N PRO A 1094 31.21 25.10 -51.74
CA PRO A 1094 29.91 25.25 -51.06
C PRO A 1094 28.80 24.50 -51.81
N ARG A 1095 27.93 23.78 -51.09
CA ARG A 1095 26.92 22.89 -51.69
C ARG A 1095 25.98 23.67 -52.63
N GLY A 1096 25.77 23.14 -53.83
CA GLY A 1096 24.99 23.77 -54.89
C GLY A 1096 25.81 24.66 -55.84
N THR A 1097 27.12 24.80 -55.63
CA THR A 1097 28.01 25.56 -56.53
C THR A 1097 27.99 24.98 -57.94
N ASN A 1098 27.63 25.79 -58.94
CA ASN A 1098 27.73 25.41 -60.35
C ASN A 1098 29.18 25.53 -60.84
N LEU A 1099 30.01 24.53 -60.53
CA LEU A 1099 31.43 24.53 -60.87
C LEU A 1099 31.69 24.60 -62.39
N ALA A 1100 30.77 24.09 -63.22
CA ALA A 1100 30.86 24.19 -64.67
C ALA A 1100 30.69 25.63 -65.17
N GLU A 1101 29.78 26.42 -64.58
CA GLU A 1101 29.61 27.84 -64.90
C GLU A 1101 30.77 28.70 -64.36
N TYR A 1102 31.28 28.36 -63.17
CA TYR A 1102 32.52 28.95 -62.68
C TYR A 1102 33.68 28.71 -63.65
N GLY A 1103 33.82 27.51 -64.22
CA GLY A 1103 34.83 27.18 -65.23
C GLY A 1103 34.64 27.83 -66.60
N ARG A 1104 33.47 28.42 -66.90
CA ARG A 1104 33.27 29.27 -68.10
C ARG A 1104 33.69 30.72 -67.87
N THR A 1105 33.53 31.20 -66.64
CA THR A 1105 33.73 32.60 -66.25
C THR A 1105 35.11 32.87 -65.64
N HIS A 1106 35.76 31.84 -65.10
CA HIS A 1106 37.05 31.88 -64.40
C HIS A 1106 37.93 30.70 -64.83
N ARG A 1107 39.26 30.83 -64.65
CA ARG A 1107 40.19 29.71 -64.90
C ARG A 1107 40.01 28.62 -63.85
N LEU A 1108 39.27 27.58 -64.18
CA LEU A 1108 39.15 26.37 -63.37
C LEU A 1108 40.39 25.48 -63.57
N ASN A 1109 41.17 25.34 -62.50
CA ASN A 1109 42.24 24.37 -62.32
C ASN A 1109 42.33 23.99 -60.84
N ASP A 1110 43.22 23.07 -60.49
CA ASP A 1110 43.38 22.50 -59.15
C ASP A 1110 43.65 23.54 -58.05
N ASN A 1111 44.08 24.76 -58.43
CA ASN A 1111 44.37 25.89 -57.56
C ASN A 1111 43.38 27.06 -57.72
N ALA A 1112 42.21 26.82 -58.31
CA ALA A 1112 41.15 27.81 -58.41
C ALA A 1112 40.68 28.25 -57.00
N PRO A 1113 40.49 29.56 -56.76
CA PRO A 1113 40.20 30.10 -55.42
C PRO A 1113 38.79 29.75 -54.89
N ILE A 1114 37.95 29.12 -55.72
CA ILE A 1114 36.66 28.57 -55.29
C ILE A 1114 36.81 27.34 -54.37
N PHE A 1115 37.95 26.66 -54.39
CA PHE A 1115 38.17 25.44 -53.62
C PHE A 1115 38.53 25.73 -52.16
N LEU A 1116 37.74 25.14 -51.27
CA LEU A 1116 37.84 25.29 -49.82
C LEU A 1116 39.00 24.43 -49.29
N LYS A 1117 40.22 24.99 -49.27
CA LYS A 1117 41.45 24.29 -48.83
C LYS A 1117 41.83 24.56 -47.37
N LYS A 1118 41.58 25.75 -46.82
CA LYS A 1118 42.06 26.17 -45.48
C LYS A 1118 41.15 25.70 -44.34
N GLY A 1119 41.07 24.39 -44.13
CA GLY A 1119 40.22 23.79 -43.10
C GLY A 1119 40.21 22.27 -43.15
N PHE A 1120 39.05 21.68 -42.84
CA PHE A 1120 38.83 20.24 -42.88
C PHE A 1120 37.56 19.90 -43.64
N ILE A 1121 37.53 18.72 -44.25
CA ILE A 1121 36.32 18.07 -44.77
C ILE A 1121 35.84 17.09 -43.70
N ILE A 1122 34.67 17.34 -43.12
CA ILE A 1122 33.97 16.41 -42.23
C ILE A 1122 33.18 15.42 -43.10
N VAL A 1123 33.42 14.13 -42.89
CA VAL A 1123 32.55 13.06 -43.38
C VAL A 1123 31.48 12.78 -42.33
N ASN A 1124 30.22 12.86 -42.76
CA ASN A 1124 29.03 12.61 -41.97
C ASN A 1124 28.32 11.34 -42.49
N PHE A 1125 27.87 10.45 -41.61
CA PHE A 1125 27.21 9.18 -41.95
C PHE A 1125 25.78 9.11 -41.41
N ASP A 1126 24.82 9.01 -42.33
CA ASP A 1126 23.49 8.46 -42.05
C ASP A 1126 23.52 6.94 -42.27
N ILE A 1127 23.04 6.15 -41.30
CA ILE A 1127 23.21 4.69 -41.23
C ILE A 1127 21.84 4.02 -41.05
N GLU A 1128 21.53 3.08 -41.93
CA GLU A 1128 20.27 2.36 -42.00
C GLU A 1128 20.51 0.84 -42.15
N THR A 1129 19.61 0.01 -41.59
CA THR A 1129 19.59 -1.42 -41.90
C THR A 1129 18.61 -1.72 -43.02
N ILE A 1130 18.98 -2.64 -43.91
CA ILE A 1130 18.19 -3.09 -45.05
C ILE A 1130 17.88 -4.58 -44.84
N ARG A 1131 16.60 -4.95 -44.86
CA ARG A 1131 16.13 -6.34 -44.76
C ARG A 1131 15.63 -6.82 -46.12
N ASN A 1132 15.94 -8.06 -46.49
CA ASN A 1132 15.53 -8.69 -47.76
C ASN A 1132 15.90 -7.89 -49.04
N GLY A 1133 16.82 -6.92 -48.95
CA GLY A 1133 17.19 -6.03 -50.06
C GLY A 1133 16.23 -4.87 -50.35
N ASP A 1134 15.24 -4.58 -49.51
CA ASP A 1134 14.34 -3.44 -49.72
C ASP A 1134 15.03 -2.10 -49.40
N LEU A 1135 15.54 -1.45 -50.44
CA LEU A 1135 16.18 -0.14 -50.37
C LEU A 1135 15.18 1.03 -50.22
N ASN A 1136 13.89 0.80 -50.45
CA ASN A 1136 12.84 1.83 -50.34
C ASN A 1136 12.26 1.89 -48.92
N ASN A 1137 12.18 0.74 -48.24
CA ASN A 1137 11.74 0.63 -46.86
C ASN A 1137 12.86 0.08 -45.95
N PRO A 1138 13.85 0.90 -45.55
CA PRO A 1138 14.85 0.49 -44.57
C PRO A 1138 14.20 0.00 -43.27
N HIS A 1139 14.78 -1.02 -42.64
CA HIS A 1139 14.18 -1.65 -41.47
C HIS A 1139 14.41 -0.80 -40.21
N LEU A 1140 15.67 -0.55 -39.82
CA LEU A 1140 16.07 0.30 -38.68
C LEU A 1140 16.93 1.50 -39.14
N GLN A 1141 16.97 2.54 -38.31
CA GLN A 1141 17.77 3.75 -38.51
C GLN A 1141 18.63 4.03 -37.26
N TYR A 1142 19.88 4.44 -37.45
CA TYR A 1142 20.79 4.86 -36.36
C TYR A 1142 20.47 6.28 -35.87
N ILE A 1143 19.97 7.14 -36.78
CA ILE A 1143 19.38 8.45 -36.49
C ILE A 1143 17.95 8.43 -37.02
N ARG A 1144 16.95 8.53 -36.14
CA ARG A 1144 15.55 8.64 -36.57
C ARG A 1144 15.08 10.09 -36.56
N THR A 1145 15.03 10.70 -37.74
CA THR A 1145 14.68 12.12 -37.90
C THR A 1145 13.31 12.43 -37.28
N GLY A 1146 13.26 13.43 -36.40
CA GLY A 1146 12.04 13.87 -35.72
C GLY A 1146 11.68 13.11 -34.43
N ILE A 1147 12.43 12.08 -34.04
CA ILE A 1147 12.23 11.32 -32.80
C ILE A 1147 13.58 11.22 -32.06
N PRO A 1148 13.97 12.27 -31.31
CA PRO A 1148 15.30 12.40 -30.70
C PRO A 1148 15.65 11.33 -29.66
N GLU A 1149 14.66 10.58 -29.19
CA GLU A 1149 14.81 9.49 -28.23
C GLU A 1149 15.41 8.25 -28.92
N ALA A 1150 14.97 7.97 -30.16
CA ALA A 1150 15.44 6.85 -30.98
C ALA A 1150 16.76 7.14 -31.73
N ASN A 1151 17.47 8.22 -31.36
CA ASN A 1151 18.78 8.56 -31.90
C ASN A 1151 19.88 7.81 -31.13
N GLN A 1152 20.53 6.86 -31.80
CA GLN A 1152 21.55 6.02 -31.20
C GLN A 1152 22.89 6.74 -31.01
N TRP A 1153 23.21 7.77 -31.82
CA TRP A 1153 24.42 8.58 -31.61
C TRP A 1153 24.34 9.31 -30.27
N ARG A 1154 23.21 9.96 -30.01
CA ARG A 1154 22.95 10.63 -28.72
C ARG A 1154 22.99 9.66 -27.54
N ARG A 1155 22.49 8.43 -27.73
CA ARG A 1155 22.44 7.38 -26.71
C ARG A 1155 23.83 6.85 -26.34
N GLU A 1156 24.71 6.69 -27.33
CA GLU A 1156 26.09 6.23 -27.15
C GLU A 1156 27.07 7.37 -26.78
N GLY A 1157 26.55 8.56 -26.41
CA GLY A 1157 27.33 9.65 -25.82
C GLY A 1157 28.01 10.58 -26.82
N PHE A 1158 27.50 10.70 -28.04
CA PHE A 1158 28.09 11.56 -29.06
C PHE A 1158 28.27 13.01 -28.59
N ASN A 1159 29.48 13.55 -28.80
CA ASN A 1159 29.86 14.88 -28.31
C ASN A 1159 29.52 15.98 -29.32
N TYR A 1160 28.44 16.74 -29.09
CA TYR A 1160 27.98 17.78 -30.03
C TYR A 1160 28.81 19.08 -30.05
N GLN A 1161 29.73 19.30 -29.10
CA GLN A 1161 30.56 20.51 -29.09
C GLN A 1161 32.01 20.20 -28.70
N ILE A 1162 32.88 20.20 -29.70
CA ILE A 1162 34.31 19.96 -29.53
C ILE A 1162 35.09 21.27 -29.47
N THR A 1163 36.18 21.25 -28.71
CA THR A 1163 37.28 22.21 -28.85
C THR A 1163 38.55 21.44 -29.24
N ASP A 1164 39.30 21.92 -30.22
CA ASP A 1164 40.57 21.33 -30.64
C ASP A 1164 41.77 21.85 -29.80
N PRO A 1165 42.96 21.23 -29.88
CA PRO A 1165 44.14 21.65 -29.11
C PRO A 1165 44.68 23.06 -29.41
N TYR A 1166 44.08 23.79 -30.35
CA TYR A 1166 44.41 25.14 -30.77
C TYR A 1166 43.27 26.14 -30.47
N GLY A 1167 42.18 25.70 -29.84
CA GLY A 1167 41.05 26.53 -29.46
C GLY A 1167 39.94 26.62 -30.50
N MET A 1168 40.05 25.92 -31.64
CA MET A 1168 38.98 25.87 -32.65
C MET A 1168 37.77 25.15 -32.05
N ARG A 1169 36.63 25.84 -31.95
CA ARG A 1169 35.36 25.28 -31.49
C ARG A 1169 34.49 24.89 -32.66
N VAL A 1170 33.95 23.67 -32.66
CA VAL A 1170 33.05 23.20 -33.72
C VAL A 1170 31.80 22.58 -33.10
N ASN A 1171 30.63 23.02 -33.57
CA ASN A 1171 29.37 22.35 -33.29
C ASN A 1171 29.20 21.22 -34.30
N LEU A 1172 29.04 20.00 -33.80
CA LEU A 1172 28.88 18.78 -34.59
C LEU A 1172 27.39 18.41 -34.71
N ILE A 1173 27.08 17.52 -35.65
CA ILE A 1173 25.77 16.88 -35.75
C ILE A 1173 25.93 15.36 -35.73
N ASP A 1174 24.83 14.65 -35.47
CA ASP A 1174 24.78 13.20 -35.50
C ASP A 1174 25.38 12.65 -36.81
N GLY A 1175 26.22 11.63 -36.69
CA GLY A 1175 26.92 11.03 -37.83
C GLY A 1175 28.23 11.69 -38.24
N ASP A 1176 28.66 12.84 -37.68
CA ASP A 1176 29.99 13.38 -37.97
C ASP A 1176 31.08 12.41 -37.43
N VAL A 1177 31.77 11.68 -38.32
CA VAL A 1177 32.70 10.58 -37.94
C VAL A 1177 34.18 10.93 -38.07
N VAL A 1178 34.57 11.70 -39.07
CA VAL A 1178 35.99 11.92 -39.41
C VAL A 1178 36.21 13.30 -40.00
N PHE A 1179 37.24 13.99 -39.51
CA PHE A 1179 37.82 15.19 -40.09
C PHE A 1179 39.00 14.79 -40.99
N TYR A 1180 38.89 15.04 -42.29
CA TYR A 1180 39.99 14.99 -43.24
C TYR A 1180 40.62 16.37 -43.40
N HIS A 1181 41.94 16.44 -43.53
CA HIS A 1181 42.64 17.66 -43.96
C HIS A 1181 42.15 18.07 -45.37
N ALA A 1182 41.71 19.32 -45.55
CA ALA A 1182 41.31 19.84 -46.87
C ALA A 1182 42.50 20.34 -47.71
N ASP A 1183 43.70 20.34 -47.14
CA ASP A 1183 44.97 20.82 -47.69
C ASP A 1183 46.04 19.73 -47.82
N LYS A 1184 45.74 18.46 -47.50
CA LYS A 1184 46.72 17.35 -47.52
C LYS A 1184 46.14 16.03 -48.04
N SER A 1185 46.94 15.34 -48.85
CA SER A 1185 46.63 14.07 -49.51
C SER A 1185 47.54 12.94 -49.02
N SER A 1186 47.08 11.68 -49.11
CA SER A 1186 47.96 10.52 -49.03
C SER A 1186 49.01 10.50 -50.15
N SER A 1187 48.74 11.18 -51.29
CA SER A 1187 49.75 11.41 -52.33
C SER A 1187 50.97 12.18 -51.83
N ASP A 1188 50.83 13.00 -50.79
CA ASP A 1188 51.94 13.76 -50.19
C ASP A 1188 52.97 12.86 -49.48
N ASP A 1189 52.57 11.64 -49.06
CA ASP A 1189 53.44 10.67 -48.38
C ASP A 1189 54.13 9.68 -49.34
N PHE A 1190 53.73 9.66 -50.62
CA PHE A 1190 54.27 8.78 -51.65
C PHE A 1190 54.84 9.54 -52.88
N GLY A 1191 54.85 10.88 -52.84
CA GLY A 1191 55.46 11.70 -53.88
C GLY A 1191 56.98 11.52 -53.96
N GLU A 1192 57.52 11.55 -55.18
CA GLU A 1192 58.93 11.25 -55.41
C GLU A 1192 59.87 12.29 -54.78
N SER A 1193 60.87 11.81 -54.04
CA SER A 1193 62.06 12.59 -53.69
C SER A 1193 62.97 12.74 -54.93
N GLY A 1194 62.53 13.52 -55.92
CA GLY A 1194 63.21 13.70 -57.20
C GLY A 1194 63.21 15.17 -57.64
N THR A 1195 64.41 15.73 -57.84
CA THR A 1195 64.58 17.05 -58.47
C THR A 1195 64.66 16.90 -59.99
N HIS A 1196 63.69 17.45 -60.71
CA HIS A 1196 63.80 17.80 -62.14
C HIS A 1196 62.96 19.04 -62.47
#